data_AF-A0A9W6BCZ8-F1
#
_entry.id   AF-A0A9W6BCZ8-F1
#
_cell.length_a   1.000
_cell.length_b   1.000
_cell.length_c   1.000
_cell.angle_alpha   90.00
_cell.angle_beta   90.00
_cell.angle_gamma   90.00
#
_symmetry.space_group_name_H-M   'P 1'
#
loop_
_entity.id
_entity.type
_entity.pdbx_description
1 polymer ?
#
loop_
_entity_poly.entity_id
_entity_poly.type
_entity_poly.pdbx_seq_one_letter_code
_entity_poly.pdbx_strand_id
1 'polypeptide(L)'
;MQPSSLRTFSPQQPSLSTQRKIPGPPGLPWLGQLPAFLRTKFFPKQMLKWAEEYDGVYRMEIVGRKYVVVADPALMAPIMGRGCPGLPKSEGYAMWDPVISPHPGVQGIVTVSENTEIWRTVRRSYGPAMGLASLGRYYPVILRCVATLGDYLTAAPSAPSAPSTSASPSLAATASSTPPRPAAALASPVRTPPLSPPPPPSPAGGSPPPSLEINRLLKSLSLDMLGLTAFGVDFGCLRVPEQAALGHNLERAMEEAGARGRNPARRLLPWLFEGEVREGQAAMDAYHAAVEAVWRDIQSRGPPADDDTSFAAQLARLADPALGSSALSDAQICAEIATVMVAGYETTANTMTWLLFALHAYPEAAARLEEELRLAGLIPSDAELDGAGGVGDPSLDAFLSLPGGHEAISSLPYLDAFVREGLRLFSVAPNGAVKRVPEGGPPARIGPYDVEPGTTVWVPFWSVHLSERNWERPLEFEPERWMNQNPRTGFPTTTTTTTTATSRCPVFAAVGAFRAAAEGGDDAAFSVGRNASSSSSSSSSSSSSSGNSSSNSSNSGSGLSSSKATRYMPFSDGSRNCVGQHLGMLQIKVVLSYLVSRFRVRLDEQRMGGVARTLERQRVNLTLEVAGGMWMLLEPRSRWG
;
A
#
# COMPACT_ATOMS: atom_id res chain seq x y z
N MET A 1 50.64 -48.59 23.62
CA MET A 1 50.55 -47.48 22.64
C MET A 1 49.10 -47.07 22.56
N GLN A 2 48.80 -45.84 22.97
CA GLN A 2 47.44 -45.33 23.20
C GLN A 2 46.67 -45.04 21.91
N PRO A 3 45.33 -45.17 21.90
CA PRO A 3 44.49 -44.59 20.88
C PRO A 3 44.33 -43.08 21.12
N SER A 4 44.60 -42.28 20.09
CA SER A 4 44.47 -40.83 20.09
C SER A 4 43.01 -40.39 20.26
N SER A 5 42.77 -39.60 21.30
CA SER A 5 41.48 -39.07 21.74
C SER A 5 40.70 -38.31 20.67
N LEU A 6 39.46 -38.75 20.43
CA LEU A 6 38.40 -37.95 19.80
C LEU A 6 38.15 -36.69 20.66
N ARG A 7 38.45 -35.51 20.12
CA ARG A 7 38.00 -34.24 20.71
C ARG A 7 36.49 -34.15 20.54
N THR A 8 35.75 -34.44 21.60
CA THR A 8 34.35 -34.06 21.76
C THR A 8 34.25 -32.54 21.63
N PHE A 9 33.68 -32.06 20.53
CA PHE A 9 33.19 -30.69 20.46
C PHE A 9 32.02 -30.57 21.43
N SER A 10 32.32 -30.11 22.65
CA SER A 10 31.29 -29.57 23.53
C SER A 10 30.73 -28.33 22.84
N PRO A 11 29.40 -28.17 22.67
CA PRO A 11 28.85 -26.89 22.30
C PRO A 11 29.15 -25.95 23.46
N GLN A 12 30.21 -25.15 23.35
CA GLN A 12 30.36 -24.00 24.23
C GLN A 12 29.14 -23.13 23.99
N GLN A 13 28.22 -23.14 24.95
CA GLN A 13 27.23 -22.08 25.07
C GLN A 13 28.01 -20.77 25.04
N PRO A 14 27.67 -19.82 24.14
CA PRO A 14 28.33 -18.53 24.15
C PRO A 14 28.15 -17.91 25.53
N SER A 15 29.27 -17.60 26.16
CA SER A 15 29.33 -16.94 27.46
C SER A 15 28.41 -15.72 27.49
N LEU A 16 27.53 -15.66 28.50
CA LEU A 16 26.80 -14.46 28.87
C LEU A 16 27.79 -13.30 29.11
N SER A 17 27.50 -12.11 28.55
CA SER A 17 27.99 -10.76 28.97
C SER A 17 28.88 -9.90 28.05
N THR A 18 28.96 -10.11 26.74
CA THR A 18 29.38 -9.02 25.82
C THR A 18 28.18 -8.50 25.04
N GLN A 19 27.63 -7.38 25.52
CA GLN A 19 26.61 -6.60 24.82
C GLN A 19 27.14 -6.24 23.43
N ARG A 20 26.61 -6.88 22.37
CA ARG A 20 27.03 -6.56 20.99
C ARG A 20 26.50 -5.17 20.67
N LYS A 21 27.40 -4.21 20.41
CA LYS A 21 27.01 -2.90 19.90
C LYS A 21 26.42 -3.07 18.50
N ILE A 22 25.29 -2.41 18.24
CA ILE A 22 24.70 -2.37 16.90
C ILE A 22 25.66 -1.58 15.99
N PRO A 23 26.09 -2.14 14.84
CA PRO A 23 26.97 -1.45 13.91
C PRO A 23 26.20 -0.33 13.20
N GLY A 24 26.89 0.54 12.46
CA GLY A 24 26.20 1.52 11.64
C GLY A 24 27.16 2.47 10.93
N PRO A 25 26.65 3.23 9.95
CA PRO A 25 27.44 4.16 9.17
C PRO A 25 28.12 5.21 10.07
N PRO A 26 29.30 5.72 9.65
CA PRO A 26 29.91 6.86 10.32
C PRO A 26 29.00 8.10 10.22
N GLY A 27 29.11 9.01 11.18
CA GLY A 27 28.30 10.22 11.25
C GLY A 27 29.08 11.39 11.83
N LEU A 28 28.64 12.61 11.55
CA LEU A 28 29.21 13.82 12.15
C LEU A 28 28.77 13.94 13.62
N PRO A 29 29.57 14.57 14.50
CA PRO A 29 29.14 14.85 15.88
C PRO A 29 27.80 15.61 15.91
N TRP A 30 26.85 15.13 16.72
CA TRP A 30 25.48 15.65 16.92
C TRP A 30 24.54 15.64 15.71
N LEU A 31 25.07 15.82 14.50
CA LEU A 31 24.30 15.77 13.25
C LEU A 31 24.08 14.33 12.76
N GLY A 32 24.97 13.41 13.12
CA GLY A 32 24.95 12.02 12.70
C GLY A 32 25.03 11.89 11.18
N GLN A 33 24.09 11.15 10.58
CA GLN A 33 23.98 10.89 9.14
C GLN A 33 23.17 11.95 8.38
N LEU A 34 22.87 13.11 8.98
CA LEU A 34 22.13 14.18 8.29
C LEU A 34 22.70 14.56 6.90
N PRO A 35 24.02 14.66 6.67
CA PRO A 35 24.55 14.96 5.33
C PRO A 35 24.16 13.90 4.29
N ALA A 36 24.17 12.62 4.65
CA ALA A 36 23.74 11.54 3.75
C ALA A 36 22.23 11.62 3.48
N PHE A 37 21.44 11.93 4.52
CA PHE A 37 20.00 12.16 4.40
C PHE A 37 19.68 13.32 3.45
N LEU A 38 20.40 14.44 3.53
CA LEU A 38 20.17 15.63 2.71
C LEU A 38 20.69 15.49 1.27
N ARG A 39 21.78 14.75 1.04
CA ARG A 39 22.33 14.49 -0.31
C ARG A 39 21.48 13.50 -1.10
N THR A 40 20.87 12.53 -0.42
CA THR A 40 20.10 11.48 -1.10
C THR A 40 18.71 11.97 -1.46
N LYS A 41 18.41 12.10 -2.76
CA LYS A 41 17.07 12.48 -3.25
C LYS A 41 15.97 11.51 -2.80
N PHE A 42 16.28 10.22 -2.73
CA PHE A 42 15.37 9.15 -2.31
C PHE A 42 16.00 8.33 -1.18
N PHE A 43 15.78 8.74 0.07
CA PHE A 43 16.43 8.15 1.24
C PHE A 43 16.24 6.62 1.42
N PRO A 44 15.12 5.98 1.05
CA PRO A 44 14.99 4.52 1.16
C PRO A 44 16.08 3.73 0.41
N LYS A 45 16.64 4.28 -0.68
CA LYS A 45 17.79 3.71 -1.39
C LYS A 45 19.05 3.67 -0.52
N GLN A 46 19.33 4.76 0.21
CA GLN A 46 20.46 4.79 1.14
C GLN A 46 20.25 3.80 2.29
N MET A 47 19.02 3.63 2.78
CA MET A 47 18.69 2.63 3.79
C MET A 47 18.88 1.20 3.28
N LEU A 48 18.53 0.90 2.02
CA LEU A 48 18.81 -0.40 1.40
C LEU A 48 20.31 -0.67 1.32
N LYS A 49 21.12 0.30 0.87
CA LYS A 49 22.58 0.16 0.82
C LYS A 49 23.17 -0.18 2.20
N TRP A 50 22.71 0.50 3.26
CA TRP A 50 23.14 0.20 4.62
C TRP A 50 22.60 -1.13 5.15
N ALA A 51 21.40 -1.55 4.75
CA ALA A 51 20.88 -2.87 5.10
C ALA A 51 21.78 -3.99 4.53
N GLU A 52 22.32 -3.82 3.32
CA GLU A 52 23.30 -4.75 2.75
C GLU A 52 24.66 -4.69 3.44
N GLU A 53 25.17 -3.48 3.71
CA GLU A 53 26.50 -3.25 4.31
C GLU A 53 26.59 -3.73 5.78
N TYR A 54 25.50 -3.58 6.54
CA TYR A 54 25.46 -3.85 7.99
C TYR A 54 24.59 -5.05 8.36
N ASP A 55 24.51 -6.03 7.46
CA ASP A 55 23.86 -7.32 7.71
C ASP A 55 22.39 -7.23 8.15
N GLY A 56 21.65 -6.22 7.68
CA GLY A 56 20.22 -6.05 7.94
C GLY A 56 19.88 -5.43 9.29
N VAL A 57 20.86 -5.00 10.11
CA VAL A 57 20.62 -4.29 11.36
C VAL A 57 21.67 -3.22 11.61
N TYR A 58 21.25 -1.96 11.70
CA TYR A 58 22.19 -0.85 11.90
C TYR A 58 21.61 0.29 12.71
N ARG A 59 22.49 1.04 13.38
CA ARG A 59 22.14 2.28 14.07
C ARG A 59 22.36 3.47 13.15
N MET A 60 21.55 4.50 13.30
CA MET A 60 21.81 5.82 12.73
C MET A 60 21.33 6.91 13.69
N GLU A 61 21.86 8.11 13.51
CA GLU A 61 21.48 9.29 14.26
C GLU A 61 21.21 10.43 13.28
N ILE A 62 20.13 11.17 13.48
CA ILE A 62 19.82 12.37 12.69
C ILE A 62 19.46 13.47 13.67
N VAL A 63 20.35 14.46 13.82
CA VAL A 63 20.15 15.63 14.71
C VAL A 63 19.78 15.19 16.14
N GLY A 64 20.64 14.40 16.77
CA GLY A 64 20.44 13.87 18.13
C GLY A 64 19.36 12.79 18.27
N ARG A 65 18.55 12.52 17.24
CA ARG A 65 17.55 11.44 17.27
C ARG A 65 18.21 10.12 16.89
N LYS A 66 18.16 9.15 17.80
CA LYS A 66 18.70 7.80 17.61
C LYS A 66 17.70 6.89 16.91
N TYR A 67 18.19 6.09 15.97
CA TYR A 67 17.43 5.09 15.25
C TYR A 67 18.18 3.76 15.24
N VAL A 68 17.43 2.67 15.29
CA VAL A 68 17.87 1.31 14.96
C VAL A 68 17.01 0.83 13.81
N VAL A 69 17.62 0.61 12.65
CA VAL A 69 16.95 0.10 11.47
C VAL A 69 17.12 -1.41 11.41
N VAL A 70 16.03 -2.12 11.14
CA VAL A 70 15.97 -3.58 11.10
C VAL A 70 15.29 -4.04 9.81
N ALA A 71 16.07 -4.67 8.94
CA ALA A 71 15.63 -5.29 7.69
C ALA A 71 15.86 -6.82 7.66
N ASP A 72 16.45 -7.39 8.72
CA ASP A 72 16.59 -8.84 8.92
C ASP A 72 15.25 -9.46 9.40
N PRO A 73 14.64 -10.38 8.62
CA PRO A 73 13.39 -11.04 8.98
C PRO A 73 13.41 -11.70 10.36
N ALA A 74 14.54 -12.30 10.76
CA ALA A 74 14.66 -12.98 12.05
C ALA A 74 14.51 -12.03 13.24
N LEU A 75 14.94 -10.78 13.09
CA LEU A 75 14.83 -9.74 14.10
C LEU A 75 13.50 -8.99 14.02
N MET A 76 12.82 -9.01 12.87
CA MET A 76 11.57 -8.29 12.65
C MET A 76 10.36 -8.94 13.34
N ALA A 77 10.29 -10.27 13.42
CA ALA A 77 9.13 -10.97 14.00
C ALA A 77 8.71 -10.45 15.39
N PRO A 78 9.61 -10.28 16.40
CA PRO A 78 9.23 -9.72 17.69
C PRO A 78 8.89 -8.22 17.64
N ILE A 79 9.46 -7.48 16.68
CA ILE A 79 9.16 -6.05 16.47
C ILE A 79 7.74 -5.88 15.91
N MET A 80 7.36 -6.68 14.92
CA MET A 80 6.06 -6.58 14.25
C MET A 80 4.93 -7.21 15.06
N GLY A 81 5.22 -8.30 15.78
CA GLY A 81 4.26 -9.02 16.61
C GLY A 81 4.12 -8.47 18.04
N ARG A 82 3.60 -9.32 18.94
CA ARG A 82 3.51 -9.05 20.39
C ARG A 82 4.81 -9.37 21.15
N GLY A 83 5.91 -9.60 20.43
CA GLY A 83 7.11 -10.26 20.96
C GLY A 83 8.08 -9.35 21.71
N CYS A 84 7.97 -8.03 21.58
CA CYS A 84 8.79 -7.08 22.34
C CYS A 84 7.91 -6.19 23.24
N PRO A 85 7.73 -6.56 24.52
CA PRO A 85 7.11 -5.68 25.50
C PRO A 85 7.82 -4.31 25.52
N GLY A 86 7.06 -3.22 25.54
CA GLY A 86 7.62 -1.86 25.62
C GLY A 86 8.04 -1.21 24.30
N LEU A 87 7.63 -1.72 23.14
CA LEU A 87 7.79 -1.02 21.85
C LEU A 87 6.42 -0.61 21.26
N PRO A 88 5.77 0.45 21.80
CA PRO A 88 4.50 0.95 21.25
C PRO A 88 4.69 1.52 19.84
N LYS A 89 3.75 1.23 18.94
CA LYS A 89 3.72 1.82 17.60
C LYS A 89 3.27 3.28 17.61
N SER A 90 2.40 3.67 18.54
CA SER A 90 1.73 4.99 18.59
C SER A 90 2.68 6.19 18.61
N GLU A 91 3.78 6.13 19.37
CA GLU A 91 4.72 7.26 19.50
C GLU A 91 5.37 7.64 18.17
N GLY A 92 5.55 6.68 17.25
CA GLY A 92 6.11 6.94 15.92
C GLY A 92 5.15 7.68 14.97
N TYR A 93 3.85 7.70 15.26
CA TYR A 93 2.81 8.24 14.38
C TYR A 93 2.16 9.53 14.90
N ALA A 94 2.56 10.04 16.07
CA ALA A 94 1.98 11.24 16.67
C ALA A 94 2.06 12.50 15.78
N MET A 95 3.00 12.54 14.82
CA MET A 95 3.06 13.62 13.82
C MET A 95 1.80 13.71 12.93
N TRP A 96 1.03 12.64 12.83
CA TRP A 96 -0.19 12.56 12.03
C TRP A 96 -1.45 12.93 12.83
N ASP A 97 -1.36 13.05 14.16
CA ASP A 97 -2.51 13.39 15.01
C ASP A 97 -3.28 14.63 14.51
N PRO A 98 -2.64 15.73 14.05
CA PRO A 98 -3.36 16.88 13.52
C PRO A 98 -4.18 16.59 12.25
N VAL A 99 -3.77 15.62 11.43
CA VAL A 99 -4.58 15.20 10.27
C VAL A 99 -5.76 14.36 10.75
N ILE A 100 -5.54 13.48 11.74
CA ILE A 100 -6.56 12.56 12.23
C ILE A 100 -7.65 13.27 13.04
N SER A 101 -7.28 14.28 13.84
CA SER A 101 -8.24 15.00 14.69
C SER A 101 -7.77 16.44 14.95
N PRO A 102 -8.70 17.42 14.91
CA PRO A 102 -8.43 18.76 15.40
C PRO A 102 -8.42 18.84 16.93
N HIS A 103 -8.96 17.83 17.62
CA HIS A 103 -9.09 17.80 19.08
C HIS A 103 -7.84 17.18 19.74
N PRO A 104 -7.12 17.93 20.59
CA PRO A 104 -5.94 17.42 21.29
C PRO A 104 -6.24 16.15 22.08
N GLY A 105 -5.41 15.12 21.90
CA GLY A 105 -5.54 13.84 22.62
C GLY A 105 -6.57 12.87 22.04
N VAL A 106 -7.35 13.28 21.03
CA VAL A 106 -8.23 12.36 20.29
C VAL A 106 -7.43 11.74 19.14
N GLN A 107 -7.31 10.43 19.16
CA GLN A 107 -6.44 9.66 18.26
C GLN A 107 -7.23 8.58 17.56
N GLY A 108 -6.91 8.31 16.30
CA GLY A 108 -7.53 7.22 15.55
C GLY A 108 -6.77 5.90 15.71
N ILE A 109 -7.31 4.80 15.18
CA ILE A 109 -6.69 3.46 15.29
C ILE A 109 -5.22 3.41 14.86
N VAL A 110 -4.79 4.25 13.92
CA VAL A 110 -3.39 4.28 13.45
C VAL A 110 -2.46 4.97 14.45
N THR A 111 -2.92 6.02 15.14
CA THR A 111 -2.06 6.83 16.03
C THR A 111 -2.18 6.46 17.50
N VAL A 112 -3.31 5.88 17.92
CA VAL A 112 -3.53 5.44 19.31
C VAL A 112 -2.69 4.21 19.66
N SER A 113 -2.28 4.11 20.93
CA SER A 113 -1.52 2.98 21.46
C SER A 113 -2.36 1.71 21.49
N GLU A 114 -1.78 0.60 21.00
CA GLU A 114 -2.40 -0.72 20.94
C GLU A 114 -2.82 -1.32 22.29
N ASN A 115 -2.30 -0.79 23.40
CA ASN A 115 -2.62 -1.27 24.74
C ASN A 115 -3.88 -0.62 25.34
N THR A 116 -4.44 0.38 24.67
CA THR A 116 -5.62 1.12 25.13
C THR A 116 -6.92 0.34 24.89
N GLU A 117 -7.95 0.66 25.66
CA GLU A 117 -9.29 0.13 25.43
C GLU A 117 -9.91 0.66 24.14
N ILE A 118 -9.70 1.94 23.85
CA ILE A 118 -10.13 2.58 22.59
C ILE A 118 -9.60 1.79 21.39
N TRP A 119 -8.29 1.49 21.36
CA TRP A 119 -7.72 0.72 20.26
C TRP A 119 -8.38 -0.66 20.11
N ARG A 120 -8.57 -1.39 21.21
CA ARG A 120 -9.19 -2.73 21.19
C ARG A 120 -10.64 -2.69 20.73
N THR A 121 -11.41 -1.70 21.19
CA THR A 121 -12.81 -1.52 20.83
C THR A 121 -12.97 -1.17 19.37
N VAL A 122 -12.25 -0.16 18.92
CA VAL A 122 -12.23 0.25 17.51
C VAL A 122 -11.71 -0.89 16.63
N ARG A 123 -10.58 -1.53 16.96
CA ARG A 123 -10.02 -2.63 16.14
C ARG A 123 -11.02 -3.78 15.93
N ARG A 124 -11.85 -4.10 16.92
CA ARG A 124 -12.88 -5.14 16.79
C ARG A 124 -13.98 -4.76 15.80
N SER A 125 -14.33 -3.48 15.69
CA SER A 125 -15.39 -3.01 14.79
C SER A 125 -15.02 -3.15 13.31
N TYR A 126 -13.73 -3.14 12.97
CA TYR A 126 -13.27 -3.36 11.59
C TYR A 126 -13.46 -4.79 11.09
N GLY A 127 -13.50 -5.80 11.97
CA GLY A 127 -13.59 -7.21 11.56
C GLY A 127 -14.83 -7.52 10.71
N PRO A 128 -16.05 -7.24 11.21
CA PRO A 128 -17.28 -7.41 10.44
C PRO A 128 -17.37 -6.52 9.20
N ALA A 129 -16.76 -5.32 9.25
CA ALA A 129 -16.84 -4.36 8.15
C ALA A 129 -15.85 -4.62 7.02
N MET A 130 -14.61 -5.00 7.31
CA MET A 130 -13.50 -5.08 6.33
C MET A 130 -12.84 -6.46 6.23
N GLY A 131 -13.40 -7.48 6.90
CA GLY A 131 -12.96 -8.86 6.78
C GLY A 131 -13.34 -9.52 5.45
N LEU A 132 -12.83 -10.73 5.20
CA LEU A 132 -13.12 -11.49 3.96
C LEU A 132 -14.63 -11.68 3.71
N ALA A 133 -15.41 -11.91 4.77
CA ALA A 133 -16.85 -12.14 4.67
C ALA A 133 -17.64 -10.92 4.17
N SER A 134 -17.09 -9.70 4.24
CA SER A 134 -17.78 -8.49 3.79
C SER A 134 -17.55 -8.15 2.32
N LEU A 135 -16.61 -8.82 1.64
CA LEU A 135 -16.19 -8.48 0.29
C LEU A 135 -17.32 -8.59 -0.75
N GLY A 136 -18.19 -9.59 -0.62
CA GLY A 136 -19.34 -9.77 -1.51
C GLY A 136 -20.28 -8.57 -1.55
N ARG A 137 -20.44 -7.86 -0.43
CA ARG A 137 -21.24 -6.61 -0.37
C ARG A 137 -20.60 -5.47 -1.15
N TYR A 138 -19.26 -5.39 -1.15
CA TYR A 138 -18.55 -4.27 -1.75
C TYR A 138 -18.28 -4.46 -3.23
N TYR A 139 -18.25 -5.70 -3.73
CA TYR A 139 -17.98 -5.97 -5.13
C TYR A 139 -18.93 -5.23 -6.10
N PRO A 140 -20.27 -5.25 -5.94
CA PRO A 140 -21.15 -4.46 -6.80
C PRO A 140 -20.93 -2.94 -6.68
N VAL A 141 -20.55 -2.46 -5.50
CA VAL A 141 -20.24 -1.03 -5.27
C VAL A 141 -19.00 -0.63 -6.06
N ILE A 142 -17.94 -1.45 -6.01
CA ILE A 142 -16.70 -1.24 -6.74
C ILE A 142 -16.97 -1.25 -8.25
N LEU A 143 -17.79 -2.19 -8.74
CA LEU A 143 -18.16 -2.24 -10.17
C LEU A 143 -18.90 -0.97 -10.64
N ARG A 144 -19.72 -0.34 -9.80
CA ARG A 144 -20.33 0.97 -10.14
C ARG A 144 -19.30 2.09 -10.28
N CYS A 145 -18.31 2.13 -9.40
CA CYS A 145 -17.20 3.09 -9.50
C CYS A 145 -16.37 2.83 -10.76
N VAL A 146 -16.15 1.56 -11.10
CA VAL A 146 -15.45 1.15 -12.33
C VAL A 146 -16.24 1.50 -13.59
N ALA A 147 -17.57 1.34 -13.58
CA ALA A 147 -18.43 1.82 -14.66
C ALA A 147 -18.28 3.34 -14.86
N THR A 148 -18.31 4.10 -13.75
CA THR A 148 -18.10 5.55 -13.77
C THR A 148 -16.73 5.93 -14.34
N LEU A 149 -15.68 5.17 -14.01
CA LEU A 149 -14.34 5.33 -14.59
C LEU A 149 -14.36 5.05 -16.10
N GLY A 150 -15.04 3.98 -16.53
CA GLY A 150 -15.22 3.63 -17.93
C GLY A 150 -15.89 4.73 -18.74
N ASP A 151 -16.98 5.28 -18.22
CA ASP A 151 -17.69 6.41 -18.79
C ASP A 151 -16.77 7.63 -18.88
N TYR A 152 -16.06 7.97 -17.80
CA TYR A 152 -15.10 9.08 -17.79
C TYR A 152 -14.01 8.93 -18.87
N LEU A 153 -13.47 7.73 -19.02
CA LEU A 153 -12.39 7.43 -19.98
C LEU A 153 -12.88 7.34 -21.43
N THR A 154 -14.17 7.21 -21.66
CA THR A 154 -14.74 7.07 -23.01
C THR A 154 -15.67 8.22 -23.42
N ALA A 155 -16.00 9.13 -22.49
CA ALA A 155 -16.78 10.32 -22.75
C ALA A 155 -16.13 11.18 -23.85
N ALA A 156 -16.87 11.44 -24.93
CA ALA A 156 -16.54 12.52 -25.84
C ALA A 156 -16.74 13.87 -25.12
N PRO A 157 -15.98 14.93 -25.45
CA PRO A 157 -16.14 16.24 -24.88
C PRO A 157 -17.53 16.75 -25.21
N SER A 158 -18.43 16.69 -24.24
CA SER A 158 -19.62 17.53 -24.25
C SER A 158 -19.15 18.97 -24.12
N ALA A 159 -19.41 19.78 -25.14
CA ALA A 159 -19.37 21.24 -25.00
C ALA A 159 -20.12 21.64 -23.72
N PRO A 160 -19.70 22.70 -23.00
CA PRO A 160 -20.35 23.09 -21.75
C PRO A 160 -21.81 23.48 -22.04
N SER A 161 -22.73 22.54 -21.91
CA SER A 161 -24.15 22.80 -21.94
C SER A 161 -24.55 23.28 -20.55
N ALA A 162 -25.14 24.48 -20.49
CA ALA A 162 -25.75 25.06 -19.31
C ALA A 162 -26.66 24.03 -18.58
N PRO A 163 -26.81 24.14 -17.25
CA PRO A 163 -27.49 23.11 -16.46
C PRO A 163 -28.94 22.97 -16.90
N SER A 164 -29.26 21.90 -17.64
CA SER A 164 -30.64 21.50 -17.91
C SER A 164 -31.09 20.57 -16.79
N THR A 165 -31.93 21.08 -15.92
CA THR A 165 -32.73 20.30 -14.98
C THR A 165 -33.73 19.46 -15.77
N SER A 166 -33.37 18.23 -16.15
CA SER A 166 -34.28 17.08 -16.27
C SER A 166 -33.58 15.92 -16.99
N ALA A 167 -33.30 14.85 -16.25
CA ALA A 167 -33.29 13.50 -16.78
C ALA A 167 -33.41 12.51 -15.61
N SER A 168 -34.55 11.83 -15.54
CA SER A 168 -34.79 10.68 -14.66
C SER A 168 -34.02 9.46 -15.18
N PRO A 169 -33.52 8.55 -14.32
CA PRO A 169 -32.93 7.29 -14.76
C PRO A 169 -34.02 6.21 -14.86
N SER A 170 -33.98 5.45 -15.95
CA SER A 170 -34.70 4.18 -16.11
C SER A 170 -33.68 3.11 -16.45
N LEU A 171 -33.23 2.37 -15.44
CA LEU A 171 -32.76 0.99 -15.57
C LEU A 171 -33.07 0.28 -14.24
N ALA A 172 -34.03 -0.63 -14.31
CA ALA A 172 -34.50 -1.42 -13.19
C ALA A 172 -33.49 -2.53 -12.88
N ALA A 173 -33.04 -2.60 -11.63
CA ALA A 173 -32.47 -3.80 -11.05
C ALA A 173 -33.05 -3.97 -9.63
N THR A 174 -33.84 -5.02 -9.48
CA THR A 174 -34.47 -5.47 -8.24
C THR A 174 -33.42 -6.04 -7.27
N ALA A 175 -33.16 -5.34 -6.17
CA ALA A 175 -33.01 -5.88 -4.80
C ALA A 175 -32.63 -4.74 -3.83
N SER A 176 -33.50 -4.51 -2.85
CA SER A 176 -33.33 -3.75 -1.60
C SER A 176 -32.02 -2.95 -1.41
N SER A 177 -32.06 -1.63 -1.64
CA SER A 177 -31.39 -0.62 -0.80
C SER A 177 -31.68 0.78 -1.36
N THR A 178 -31.92 1.74 -0.49
CA THR A 178 -32.12 3.17 -0.78
C THR A 178 -30.98 3.70 -1.67
N PRO A 179 -31.26 4.52 -2.71
CA PRO A 179 -30.19 5.09 -3.54
C PRO A 179 -29.21 5.92 -2.70
N PRO A 180 -27.90 5.89 -3.01
CA PRO A 180 -26.90 6.68 -2.28
C PRO A 180 -27.23 8.17 -2.39
N ARG A 181 -27.21 8.87 -1.26
CA ARG A 181 -27.46 10.32 -1.23
C ARG A 181 -26.19 11.07 -1.67
N PRO A 182 -26.31 12.11 -2.53
CA PRO A 182 -25.19 12.97 -2.83
C PRO A 182 -24.73 13.68 -1.55
N ALA A 183 -23.41 13.74 -1.32
CA ALA A 183 -22.86 14.49 -0.19
C ALA A 183 -23.33 15.95 -0.27
N ALA A 184 -23.90 16.48 0.81
CA ALA A 184 -24.07 17.93 0.98
C ALA A 184 -22.71 18.60 0.78
N ALA A 185 -22.67 19.70 0.02
CA ALA A 185 -21.47 20.39 -0.46
C ALA A 185 -20.26 20.22 0.47
N LEU A 186 -19.34 19.33 0.09
CA LEU A 186 -18.04 19.20 0.74
C LEU A 186 -17.32 20.55 0.55
N ALA A 187 -16.74 21.08 1.63
CA ALA A 187 -16.34 22.48 1.77
C ALA A 187 -15.61 23.08 0.54
N SER A 188 -15.89 24.36 0.26
CA SER A 188 -15.30 25.13 -0.85
C SER A 188 -13.76 25.13 -0.84
N PRO A 189 -13.12 25.14 -2.03
CA PRO A 189 -11.66 25.07 -2.14
C PRO A 189 -10.96 26.28 -1.51
N VAL A 190 -9.78 26.03 -0.91
CA VAL A 190 -8.80 27.07 -0.56
C VAL A 190 -8.33 27.76 -1.84
N ARG A 191 -7.87 29.03 -1.76
CA ARG A 191 -7.51 29.97 -2.84
C ARG A 191 -6.64 29.45 -4.01
N THR A 192 -6.10 28.24 -3.96
CA THR A 192 -5.49 27.52 -5.10
C THR A 192 -6.57 26.65 -5.76
N PRO A 193 -6.85 26.81 -7.08
CA PRO A 193 -7.91 26.04 -7.72
C PRO A 193 -7.66 24.54 -7.51
N PRO A 194 -8.69 23.76 -7.11
CA PRO A 194 -8.54 22.33 -6.90
C PRO A 194 -8.07 21.69 -8.19
N LEU A 195 -7.13 20.75 -8.07
CA LEU A 195 -6.70 19.94 -9.20
C LEU A 195 -7.80 18.89 -9.52
N SER A 196 -8.84 19.27 -10.28
CA SER A 196 -9.94 18.40 -10.76
C SER A 196 -9.45 17.13 -11.49
N PRO A 197 -10.12 15.97 -11.44
CA PRO A 197 -9.65 14.74 -12.10
C PRO A 197 -9.44 15.00 -13.60
N PRO A 198 -8.24 14.75 -14.17
CA PRO A 198 -7.75 15.25 -15.46
C PRO A 198 -8.72 16.14 -16.24
N PRO A 199 -8.79 16.12 -17.56
CA PRO A 199 -10.12 16.17 -18.17
C PRO A 199 -10.38 14.86 -18.93
N PRO A 200 -11.65 14.55 -19.26
CA PRO A 200 -11.91 13.41 -20.13
C PRO A 200 -11.15 13.56 -21.45
N PRO A 201 -10.74 12.44 -22.07
CA PRO A 201 -9.93 12.46 -23.28
C PRO A 201 -10.68 13.14 -24.47
N SER A 202 -10.09 14.16 -25.10
CA SER A 202 -10.66 14.80 -26.31
C SER A 202 -10.39 13.96 -27.58
N PRO A 203 -11.42 13.53 -28.34
CA PRO A 203 -11.27 12.92 -29.65
C PRO A 203 -11.18 14.03 -30.70
N ALA A 204 -9.99 14.59 -30.91
CA ALA A 204 -9.70 15.26 -32.16
C ALA A 204 -9.28 14.18 -33.19
N GLY A 205 -9.99 14.14 -34.33
CA GLY A 205 -9.80 13.12 -35.37
C GLY A 205 -8.33 12.83 -35.69
N GLY A 206 -7.98 11.54 -35.73
CA GLY A 206 -6.65 11.05 -36.11
C GLY A 206 -5.49 11.35 -35.14
N SER A 207 -5.74 11.98 -33.98
CA SER A 207 -4.69 12.26 -32.99
C SER A 207 -4.48 11.09 -32.01
N PRO A 208 -3.25 10.86 -31.50
CA PRO A 208 -2.97 9.83 -30.50
C PRO A 208 -3.87 10.01 -29.25
N PRO A 209 -4.11 8.93 -28.47
CA PRO A 209 -4.84 9.03 -27.20
C PRO A 209 -4.24 10.14 -26.33
N PRO A 210 -5.05 10.97 -25.67
CA PRO A 210 -4.51 12.02 -24.82
C PRO A 210 -3.88 11.40 -23.58
N SER A 211 -2.75 11.98 -23.19
CA SER A 211 -2.00 11.58 -22.01
C SER A 211 -2.70 12.00 -20.73
N LEU A 212 -2.95 11.04 -19.85
CA LEU A 212 -3.65 11.20 -18.57
C LEU A 212 -2.68 11.13 -17.41
N GLU A 213 -2.84 12.01 -16.43
CA GLU A 213 -2.16 11.92 -15.14
C GLU A 213 -2.82 10.80 -14.32
N ILE A 214 -2.37 9.56 -14.50
CA ILE A 214 -3.08 8.37 -14.03
C ILE A 214 -3.18 8.31 -12.51
N ASN A 215 -2.15 8.78 -11.79
CA ASN A 215 -2.17 8.76 -10.33
C ASN A 215 -3.27 9.65 -9.76
N ARG A 216 -3.51 10.82 -10.39
CA ARG A 216 -4.56 11.75 -9.96
C ARG A 216 -5.95 11.19 -10.22
N LEU A 217 -6.15 10.60 -11.39
CA LEU A 217 -7.40 9.91 -11.73
C LEU A 217 -7.70 8.78 -10.73
N LEU A 218 -6.70 7.95 -10.45
CA LEU A 218 -6.84 6.82 -9.53
C LEU A 218 -7.02 7.25 -8.07
N LYS A 219 -6.45 8.39 -7.64
CA LYS A 219 -6.72 8.99 -6.32
C LYS A 219 -8.20 9.40 -6.20
N SER A 220 -8.78 10.04 -7.22
CA SER A 220 -10.21 10.36 -7.25
C SER A 220 -11.08 9.10 -7.21
N LEU A 221 -10.79 8.10 -8.03
CA LEU A 221 -11.51 6.82 -8.03
C LEU A 221 -11.43 6.14 -6.65
N SER A 222 -10.25 6.13 -6.04
CA SER A 222 -10.06 5.47 -4.76
C SER A 222 -10.81 6.16 -3.62
N LEU A 223 -10.98 7.49 -3.67
CA LEU A 223 -11.83 8.21 -2.72
C LEU A 223 -13.31 7.86 -2.93
N ASP A 224 -13.79 7.81 -4.17
CA ASP A 224 -15.19 7.43 -4.47
C ASP A 224 -15.50 6.00 -4.02
N MET A 225 -14.59 5.05 -4.31
CA MET A 225 -14.72 3.67 -3.82
C MET A 225 -14.73 3.63 -2.29
N LEU A 226 -13.85 4.38 -1.62
CA LEU A 226 -13.77 4.42 -0.17
C LEU A 226 -15.04 5.02 0.45
N GLY A 227 -15.51 6.16 -0.06
CA GLY A 227 -16.71 6.82 0.40
C GLY A 227 -17.92 5.89 0.34
N LEU A 228 -18.11 5.22 -0.79
CA LEU A 228 -19.24 4.32 -1.00
C LEU A 228 -19.12 3.00 -0.22
N THR A 229 -17.93 2.40 -0.14
CA THR A 229 -17.75 1.10 0.53
C THR A 229 -17.66 1.23 2.06
N ALA A 230 -16.95 2.24 2.57
CA ALA A 230 -16.80 2.42 4.01
C ALA A 230 -18.00 3.18 4.61
N PHE A 231 -18.42 4.28 3.98
CA PHE A 231 -19.37 5.21 4.57
C PHE A 231 -20.74 5.18 3.90
N GLY A 232 -20.88 4.61 2.70
CA GLY A 232 -22.09 4.74 1.90
C GLY A 232 -22.33 6.16 1.39
N VAL A 233 -21.27 6.97 1.31
CA VAL A 233 -21.31 8.38 0.86
C VAL A 233 -20.65 8.47 -0.50
N ASP A 234 -21.36 9.00 -1.49
CA ASP A 234 -20.82 9.28 -2.81
C ASP A 234 -20.08 10.63 -2.78
N PHE A 235 -18.75 10.59 -2.82
CA PHE A 235 -17.94 11.80 -2.85
C PHE A 235 -17.90 12.46 -4.23
N GLY A 236 -18.21 11.73 -5.31
CA GLY A 236 -18.21 12.23 -6.68
C GLY A 236 -16.88 12.84 -7.16
N CYS A 237 -15.75 12.47 -6.57
CA CYS A 237 -14.42 13.00 -6.88
C CYS A 237 -13.99 12.76 -8.34
N LEU A 238 -14.54 11.75 -9.04
CA LEU A 238 -14.33 11.54 -10.47
C LEU A 238 -15.23 12.40 -11.37
N ARG A 239 -16.44 12.73 -10.91
CA ARG A 239 -17.48 13.34 -11.74
C ARG A 239 -17.60 14.85 -11.56
N VAL A 240 -17.36 15.35 -10.35
CA VAL A 240 -17.57 16.74 -9.97
C VAL A 240 -16.21 17.39 -9.69
N PRO A 241 -15.74 18.31 -10.55
CA PRO A 241 -14.47 19.02 -10.39
C PRO A 241 -14.28 19.68 -9.01
N GLU A 242 -15.36 20.20 -8.42
CA GLU A 242 -15.35 20.82 -7.08
C GLU A 242 -15.13 19.79 -5.97
N GLN A 243 -15.69 18.58 -6.10
CA GLN A 243 -15.54 17.52 -5.10
C GLN A 243 -14.16 16.85 -5.15
N ALA A 244 -13.40 17.07 -6.23
CA ALA A 244 -11.97 16.74 -6.28
C ALA A 244 -11.13 17.51 -5.24
N ALA A 245 -11.66 18.64 -4.72
CA ALA A 245 -11.02 19.39 -3.65
C ALA A 245 -10.80 18.56 -2.38
N LEU A 246 -11.63 17.53 -2.12
CA LEU A 246 -11.44 16.63 -0.97
C LEU A 246 -10.07 15.96 -0.98
N GLY A 247 -9.70 15.34 -2.11
CA GLY A 247 -8.41 14.67 -2.24
C GLY A 247 -7.23 15.64 -2.16
N HIS A 248 -7.38 16.83 -2.76
CA HIS A 248 -6.37 17.88 -2.69
C HIS A 248 -6.16 18.41 -1.26
N ASN A 249 -7.24 18.70 -0.53
CA ASN A 249 -7.19 19.16 0.85
C ASN A 249 -6.55 18.10 1.76
N LEU A 250 -6.90 16.82 1.56
CA LEU A 250 -6.31 15.71 2.29
C LEU A 250 -4.79 15.59 2.04
N GLU A 251 -4.36 15.61 0.77
CA GLU A 251 -2.94 15.55 0.41
C GLU A 251 -2.17 16.75 1.00
N ARG A 252 -2.69 17.97 0.87
CA ARG A 252 -2.06 19.17 1.43
C ARG A 252 -2.03 19.15 2.96
N ALA A 253 -3.06 18.65 3.63
CA ALA A 253 -3.08 18.48 5.09
C ALA A 253 -2.01 17.49 5.56
N MET A 254 -1.82 16.39 4.82
CA MET A 254 -0.76 15.42 5.09
C MET A 254 0.64 15.99 4.84
N GLU A 255 0.85 16.72 3.76
CA GLU A 255 2.11 17.42 3.50
C GLU A 255 2.46 18.40 4.61
N GLU A 256 1.48 19.17 5.09
CA GLU A 256 1.66 20.11 6.19
C GLU A 256 2.01 19.41 7.50
N ALA A 257 1.31 18.34 7.86
CA ALA A 257 1.64 17.52 9.03
C ALA A 257 3.06 16.92 8.93
N GLY A 258 3.42 16.41 7.75
CA GLY A 258 4.75 15.92 7.44
C GLY A 258 5.83 17.00 7.58
N ALA A 259 5.56 18.21 7.09
CA ALA A 259 6.47 19.34 7.17
C ALA A 259 6.67 19.82 8.62
N ARG A 260 5.60 19.88 9.43
CA ARG A 260 5.68 20.17 10.87
C ARG A 260 6.50 19.12 11.62
N GLY A 261 6.38 17.84 11.25
CA GLY A 261 7.16 16.75 11.85
C GLY A 261 8.66 16.81 11.52
N ARG A 262 9.02 17.24 10.30
CA ARG A 262 10.42 17.35 9.85
C ARG A 262 11.09 18.68 10.25
N ASN A 263 10.33 19.76 10.35
CA ASN A 263 10.84 21.10 10.63
C ASN A 263 10.14 21.70 11.86
N PRO A 264 10.72 21.55 13.08
CA PRO A 264 10.18 22.13 14.30
C PRO A 264 10.03 23.66 14.25
N ALA A 265 10.84 24.35 13.43
CA ALA A 265 10.73 25.81 13.27
C ALA A 265 9.40 26.23 12.62
N ARG A 266 8.72 25.35 11.87
CA ARG A 266 7.36 25.62 11.39
C ARG A 266 6.35 25.79 12.52
N ARG A 267 6.57 25.11 13.65
CA ARG A 267 5.71 25.24 14.86
C ARG A 267 6.18 26.38 15.77
N LEU A 268 7.49 26.53 15.95
CA LEU A 268 8.07 27.49 16.90
C LEU A 268 8.16 28.91 16.33
N LEU A 269 8.35 29.04 15.01
CA LEU A 269 8.56 30.29 14.29
C LEU A 269 7.63 30.39 13.07
N PRO A 270 6.29 30.28 13.25
CA PRO A 270 5.34 30.17 12.12
C PRO A 270 5.36 31.37 11.17
N TRP A 271 5.79 32.55 11.63
CA TRP A 271 5.91 33.75 10.79
C TRP A 271 6.94 33.62 9.66
N LEU A 272 7.91 32.70 9.77
CA LEU A 272 8.86 32.41 8.69
C LEU A 272 8.24 31.62 7.54
N PHE A 273 7.06 31.02 7.76
CA PHE A 273 6.38 30.13 6.84
C PHE A 273 4.91 30.51 6.68
N GLU A 274 4.57 31.78 6.95
CA GLU A 274 3.20 32.23 7.20
C GLU A 274 2.23 31.85 6.06
N GLY A 275 2.65 32.01 4.80
CA GLY A 275 1.86 31.61 3.64
C GLY A 275 1.58 30.10 3.59
N GLU A 276 2.65 29.29 3.64
CA GLU A 276 2.56 27.83 3.51
C GLU A 276 1.79 27.20 4.68
N VAL A 277 2.03 27.68 5.91
CA VAL A 277 1.37 27.20 7.13
C VAL A 277 -0.12 27.57 7.10
N ARG A 278 -0.46 28.78 6.67
CA ARG A 278 -1.86 29.21 6.55
C ARG A 278 -2.62 28.39 5.50
N GLU A 279 -2.00 28.13 4.36
CA GLU A 279 -2.58 27.27 3.32
C GLU A 279 -2.74 25.82 3.79
N GLY A 280 -1.70 25.27 4.43
CA GLY A 280 -1.75 23.92 4.99
C GLY A 280 -2.80 23.77 6.09
N GLN A 281 -2.96 24.78 6.95
CA GLN A 281 -4.01 24.78 7.97
C GLN A 281 -5.40 24.89 7.36
N ALA A 282 -5.60 25.77 6.36
CA ALA A 282 -6.90 25.89 5.69
C ALA A 282 -7.31 24.59 4.99
N ALA A 283 -6.37 23.86 4.38
CA ALA A 283 -6.62 22.55 3.79
C ALA A 283 -6.99 21.50 4.87
N MET A 284 -6.32 21.53 6.01
CA MET A 284 -6.61 20.66 7.16
C MET A 284 -8.01 20.93 7.73
N ASP A 285 -8.39 22.20 7.91
CA ASP A 285 -9.71 22.60 8.39
C ASP A 285 -10.82 22.18 7.41
N ALA A 286 -10.61 22.37 6.10
CA ALA A 286 -11.55 21.95 5.06
C ALA A 286 -11.70 20.42 5.01
N TYR A 287 -10.61 19.68 5.22
CA TYR A 287 -10.64 18.23 5.32
C TYR A 287 -11.41 17.75 6.57
N HIS A 288 -11.17 18.34 7.74
CA HIS A 288 -11.93 18.00 8.96
C HIS A 288 -13.41 18.32 8.81
N ALA A 289 -13.77 19.43 8.18
CA ALA A 289 -15.17 19.74 7.86
C ALA A 289 -15.83 18.67 6.97
N ALA A 290 -15.09 18.10 6.02
CA ALA A 290 -15.57 16.98 5.20
C ALA A 290 -15.76 15.69 6.02
N VAL A 291 -14.84 15.40 6.94
CA VAL A 291 -14.96 14.26 7.88
C VAL A 291 -16.20 14.41 8.76
N GLU A 292 -16.44 15.60 9.32
CA GLU A 292 -17.64 15.89 10.10
C GLU A 292 -18.91 15.80 9.25
N ALA A 293 -18.87 16.17 7.97
CA ALA A 293 -19.99 16.02 7.06
C ALA A 293 -20.36 14.54 6.84
N VAL A 294 -19.35 13.67 6.70
CA VAL A 294 -19.57 12.21 6.63
C VAL A 294 -20.19 11.70 7.93
N TRP A 295 -19.72 12.16 9.10
CA TRP A 295 -20.30 11.75 10.37
C TRP A 295 -21.76 12.19 10.51
N ARG A 296 -22.07 13.46 10.21
CA ARG A 296 -23.43 14.00 10.22
C ARG A 296 -24.36 13.21 9.29
N ASP A 297 -23.87 12.83 8.11
CA ASP A 297 -24.66 11.99 7.20
C ASP A 297 -24.97 10.62 7.82
N ILE A 298 -23.97 9.93 8.40
CA ILE A 298 -24.17 8.64 9.08
C ILE A 298 -25.17 8.79 10.23
N GLN A 299 -25.05 9.82 11.06
CA GLN A 299 -25.99 10.09 12.17
C GLN A 299 -27.42 10.32 11.67
N SER A 300 -27.59 11.01 10.54
CA SER A 300 -28.91 11.30 9.97
C SER A 300 -29.69 10.07 9.50
N ARG A 301 -29.02 8.92 9.34
CA ARG A 301 -29.62 7.64 8.94
C ARG A 301 -30.37 6.95 10.09
N GLY A 302 -30.13 7.39 11.33
CA GLY A 302 -30.64 6.74 12.52
C GLY A 302 -29.92 5.43 12.86
N PRO A 303 -30.44 4.65 13.83
CA PRO A 303 -29.84 3.40 14.26
C PRO A 303 -29.73 2.40 13.09
N PRO A 304 -28.57 1.75 12.91
CA PRO A 304 -28.42 0.75 11.86
C PRO A 304 -29.21 -0.52 12.18
N ALA A 305 -29.65 -1.25 11.14
CA ALA A 305 -30.22 -2.58 11.30
C ALA A 305 -29.20 -3.56 11.92
N ASP A 306 -29.68 -4.58 12.65
CA ASP A 306 -28.80 -5.51 13.37
C ASP A 306 -27.84 -6.29 12.47
N ASP A 307 -28.26 -6.58 11.24
CA ASP A 307 -27.49 -7.30 10.22
C ASP A 307 -26.59 -6.39 9.37
N ASP A 308 -26.69 -5.07 9.50
CA ASP A 308 -25.83 -4.13 8.77
C ASP A 308 -24.41 -4.11 9.36
N THR A 309 -23.52 -4.89 8.76
CA THR A 309 -22.11 -4.95 9.15
C THR A 309 -21.23 -3.89 8.47
N SER A 310 -21.80 -2.85 7.83
CA SER A 310 -21.01 -1.81 7.15
C SER A 310 -20.18 -1.01 8.13
N PHE A 311 -19.09 -0.38 7.67
CA PHE A 311 -18.25 0.40 8.57
C PHE A 311 -19.02 1.61 9.15
N ALA A 312 -19.86 2.28 8.35
CA ALA A 312 -20.81 3.29 8.85
C ALA A 312 -21.69 2.78 9.99
N ALA A 313 -22.28 1.59 9.84
CA ALA A 313 -23.10 0.99 10.89
C ALA A 313 -22.28 0.60 12.14
N GLN A 314 -21.02 0.17 11.96
CA GLN A 314 -20.12 -0.07 13.08
C GLN A 314 -19.78 1.22 13.85
N LEU A 315 -19.54 2.33 13.15
CA LEU A 315 -19.31 3.63 13.77
C LEU A 315 -20.55 4.13 14.52
N ALA A 316 -21.74 4.03 13.92
CA ALA A 316 -22.99 4.40 14.57
C ALA A 316 -23.23 3.62 15.87
N ARG A 317 -22.95 2.31 15.88
CA ARG A 317 -23.03 1.49 17.11
C ARG A 317 -22.01 1.89 18.16
N LEU A 318 -20.79 2.23 17.75
CA LEU A 318 -19.76 2.69 18.68
C LEU A 318 -20.12 4.04 19.33
N ALA A 319 -20.94 4.86 18.66
CA ALA A 319 -21.41 6.14 19.17
C ALA A 319 -22.71 6.05 20.01
N ASP A 320 -23.32 4.87 20.11
CA ASP A 320 -24.63 4.70 20.74
C ASP A 320 -24.58 5.06 22.24
N PRO A 321 -25.33 6.09 22.69
CA PRO A 321 -25.40 6.45 24.11
C PRO A 321 -25.85 5.31 25.04
N ALA A 322 -26.56 4.30 24.52
CA ALA A 322 -26.94 3.12 25.29
C ALA A 322 -25.73 2.31 25.81
N LEU A 323 -24.54 2.50 25.22
CA LEU A 323 -23.28 1.91 25.70
C LEU A 323 -22.71 2.63 26.94
N GLY A 324 -23.31 3.74 27.39
CA GLY A 324 -22.85 4.49 28.55
C GLY A 324 -21.40 4.93 28.41
N SER A 325 -20.56 4.61 29.40
CA SER A 325 -19.13 4.98 29.39
C SER A 325 -18.30 4.30 28.29
N SER A 326 -18.84 3.27 27.62
CA SER A 326 -18.19 2.59 26.51
C SER A 326 -18.52 3.21 25.14
N ALA A 327 -19.46 4.16 25.08
CA ALA A 327 -19.76 4.92 23.87
C ALA A 327 -18.56 5.82 23.51
N LEU A 328 -18.20 5.85 22.23
CA LEU A 328 -17.21 6.77 21.71
C LEU A 328 -17.85 8.14 21.44
N SER A 329 -17.10 9.20 21.72
CA SER A 329 -17.53 10.57 21.41
C SER A 329 -17.55 10.84 19.90
N ASP A 330 -18.33 11.82 19.47
CA ASP A 330 -18.34 12.27 18.08
C ASP A 330 -16.93 12.61 17.56
N ALA A 331 -16.11 13.26 18.38
CA ALA A 331 -14.72 13.55 18.04
C ALA A 331 -13.91 12.27 17.78
N GLN A 332 -14.12 11.22 18.57
CA GLN A 332 -13.44 9.94 18.40
C GLN A 332 -13.95 9.19 17.17
N ILE A 333 -15.24 9.30 16.83
CA ILE A 333 -15.80 8.73 15.60
C ILE A 333 -15.26 9.46 14.36
N CYS A 334 -15.23 10.79 14.38
CA CYS A 334 -14.60 11.59 13.33
C CYS A 334 -13.12 11.21 13.14
N ALA A 335 -12.38 10.96 14.22
CA ALA A 335 -11.00 10.49 14.12
C ALA A 335 -10.86 9.13 13.41
N GLU A 336 -11.82 8.22 13.59
CA GLU A 336 -11.83 6.95 12.86
C GLU A 336 -12.20 7.11 11.38
N ILE A 337 -13.17 7.97 11.06
CA ILE A 337 -13.50 8.33 9.68
C ILE A 337 -12.26 8.91 8.99
N ALA A 338 -11.60 9.88 9.63
CA ALA A 338 -10.38 10.50 9.13
C ALA A 338 -9.27 9.46 8.91
N THR A 339 -9.10 8.53 9.86
CA THR A 339 -8.11 7.47 9.75
C THR A 339 -8.34 6.56 8.54
N VAL A 340 -9.58 6.14 8.30
CA VAL A 340 -9.91 5.33 7.12
C VAL A 340 -9.64 6.09 5.84
N MET A 341 -10.04 7.37 5.77
CA MET A 341 -9.80 8.21 4.60
C MET A 341 -8.30 8.36 4.31
N VAL A 342 -7.48 8.77 5.29
CA VAL A 342 -6.02 8.93 5.14
C VAL A 342 -5.35 7.62 4.71
N ALA A 343 -5.70 6.50 5.35
CA ALA A 343 -5.02 5.24 5.12
C ALA A 343 -5.42 4.55 3.80
N GLY A 344 -6.68 4.71 3.38
CA GLY A 344 -7.29 3.87 2.35
C GLY A 344 -7.27 4.42 0.93
N TYR A 345 -7.17 5.74 0.74
CA TYR A 345 -7.29 6.33 -0.60
C TYR A 345 -5.97 6.33 -1.38
N GLU A 346 -4.89 6.85 -0.81
CA GLU A 346 -3.64 7.06 -1.54
C GLU A 346 -2.85 5.77 -1.72
N THR A 347 -2.84 4.89 -0.71
CA THR A 347 -2.14 3.59 -0.76
C THR A 347 -2.67 2.71 -1.89
N THR A 348 -4.00 2.61 -2.01
CA THR A 348 -4.69 1.85 -3.06
C THR A 348 -4.46 2.49 -4.43
N ALA A 349 -4.65 3.81 -4.56
CA ALA A 349 -4.45 4.55 -5.81
C ALA A 349 -3.02 4.44 -6.36
N ASN A 350 -2.02 4.61 -5.49
CA ASN A 350 -0.62 4.52 -5.90
C ASN A 350 -0.20 3.07 -6.18
N THR A 351 -0.81 2.07 -5.52
CA THR A 351 -0.59 0.66 -5.88
C THR A 351 -1.08 0.39 -7.29
N MET A 352 -2.31 0.81 -7.62
CA MET A 352 -2.87 0.68 -8.97
C MET A 352 -1.99 1.41 -10.00
N THR A 353 -1.53 2.63 -9.68
CA THR A 353 -0.62 3.41 -10.53
C THR A 353 0.67 2.65 -10.86
N TRP A 354 1.33 2.07 -9.86
CA TRP A 354 2.55 1.28 -10.07
C TRP A 354 2.30 -0.04 -10.81
N LEU A 355 1.13 -0.65 -10.63
CA LEU A 355 0.74 -1.84 -11.40
C LEU A 355 0.51 -1.51 -12.87
N LEU A 356 -0.10 -0.37 -13.18
CA LEU A 356 -0.23 0.10 -14.56
C LEU A 356 1.14 0.42 -15.18
N PHE A 357 2.04 1.05 -14.42
CA PHE A 357 3.44 1.20 -14.84
C PHE A 357 4.10 -0.15 -15.15
N ALA A 358 3.87 -1.16 -14.32
CA ALA A 358 4.42 -2.50 -14.51
C ALA A 358 3.93 -3.16 -15.81
N LEU A 359 2.68 -2.90 -16.24
CA LEU A 359 2.17 -3.38 -17.53
C LEU A 359 3.01 -2.87 -18.70
N HIS A 360 3.41 -1.60 -18.68
CA HIS A 360 4.28 -1.01 -19.72
C HIS A 360 5.73 -1.46 -19.57
N ALA A 361 6.26 -1.44 -18.35
CA ALA A 361 7.67 -1.70 -18.09
C ALA A 361 8.06 -3.18 -18.26
N TYR A 362 7.10 -4.10 -18.11
CA TYR A 362 7.33 -5.55 -18.15
C TYR A 362 6.32 -6.24 -19.09
N PRO A 363 6.49 -6.11 -20.42
CA PRO A 363 5.50 -6.55 -21.40
C PRO A 363 5.24 -8.07 -21.41
N GLU A 364 6.24 -8.89 -21.08
CA GLU A 364 6.05 -10.34 -20.95
C GLU A 364 5.12 -10.70 -19.78
N ALA A 365 5.32 -10.05 -18.63
CA ALA A 365 4.45 -10.22 -17.47
C ALA A 365 3.03 -9.70 -17.74
N ALA A 366 2.92 -8.59 -18.46
CA ALA A 366 1.64 -8.03 -18.90
C ALA A 366 0.90 -8.99 -19.85
N ALA A 367 1.58 -9.56 -20.85
CA ALA A 367 0.99 -10.51 -21.79
C ALA A 367 0.42 -11.76 -21.10
N ARG A 368 1.10 -12.26 -20.06
CA ARG A 368 0.62 -13.39 -19.25
C ARG A 368 -0.60 -13.03 -18.40
N LEU A 369 -0.64 -11.82 -17.85
CA LEU A 369 -1.82 -11.33 -17.15
C LEU A 369 -3.01 -11.21 -18.11
N GLU A 370 -2.79 -10.65 -19.29
CA GLU A 370 -3.82 -10.56 -20.34
C GLU A 370 -4.34 -11.95 -20.73
N GLU A 371 -3.46 -12.94 -20.88
CA GLU A 371 -3.87 -14.31 -21.18
C GLU A 371 -4.73 -14.92 -20.07
N GLU A 372 -4.35 -14.76 -18.80
CA GLU A 372 -5.19 -15.26 -17.70
C GLU A 372 -6.57 -14.58 -17.69
N LEU A 373 -6.62 -13.25 -17.85
CA LEU A 373 -7.88 -12.51 -17.88
C LEU A 373 -8.76 -12.91 -19.07
N ARG A 374 -8.15 -13.18 -20.24
CA ARG A 374 -8.85 -13.70 -21.42
C ARG A 374 -9.43 -15.09 -21.17
N LEU A 375 -8.65 -16.00 -20.61
CA LEU A 375 -9.09 -17.35 -20.25
C LEU A 375 -10.19 -17.35 -19.17
N ALA A 376 -10.18 -16.34 -18.29
CA ALA A 376 -11.22 -16.10 -17.30
C ALA A 376 -12.50 -15.48 -17.90
N GLY A 377 -12.51 -15.17 -19.20
CA GLY A 377 -13.65 -14.51 -19.88
C GLY A 377 -13.80 -13.04 -19.53
N LEU A 378 -12.77 -12.40 -18.96
CA LEU A 378 -12.81 -10.99 -18.56
C LEU A 378 -12.32 -10.04 -19.66
N ILE A 379 -11.60 -10.53 -20.66
CA ILE A 379 -11.26 -9.78 -21.87
C ILE A 379 -12.20 -10.26 -22.98
N PRO A 380 -13.16 -9.43 -23.44
CA PRO A 380 -14.01 -9.79 -24.56
C PRO A 380 -13.19 -10.05 -25.83
N SER A 381 -13.71 -10.91 -26.70
CA SER A 381 -13.11 -11.16 -28.01
C SER A 381 -13.16 -9.91 -28.90
N ASP A 382 -12.27 -9.84 -29.90
CA ASP A 382 -12.24 -8.71 -30.84
C ASP A 382 -13.61 -8.52 -31.54
N ALA A 383 -14.31 -9.61 -31.85
CA ALA A 383 -15.66 -9.56 -32.43
C ALA A 383 -16.71 -8.93 -31.49
N GLU A 384 -16.60 -9.15 -30.18
CA GLU A 384 -17.47 -8.53 -29.17
C GLU A 384 -17.12 -7.06 -28.94
N LEU A 385 -15.85 -6.70 -29.08
CA LEU A 385 -15.36 -5.32 -29.02
C LEU A 385 -15.75 -4.52 -30.27
N ASP A 386 -15.73 -5.14 -31.46
CA ASP A 386 -16.07 -4.54 -32.76
C ASP A 386 -17.58 -4.51 -33.02
N GLY A 387 -18.32 -5.49 -32.48
CA GLY A 387 -19.79 -5.56 -32.49
C GLY A 387 -20.48 -4.50 -31.65
N ALA A 388 -19.73 -3.57 -31.03
CA ALA A 388 -20.18 -2.47 -30.18
C ALA A 388 -20.97 -1.36 -30.93
N GLY A 389 -21.83 -1.74 -31.88
CA GLY A 389 -23.07 -1.03 -32.20
C GLY A 389 -24.19 -1.30 -31.18
N GLY A 390 -23.96 -2.18 -30.19
CA GLY A 390 -24.83 -2.43 -29.05
C GLY A 390 -24.64 -1.42 -27.90
N VAL A 391 -25.70 -1.21 -27.11
CA VAL A 391 -25.68 -0.36 -25.90
C VAL A 391 -24.96 -1.12 -24.77
N GLY A 392 -23.80 -0.67 -24.29
CA GLY A 392 -23.14 -1.23 -23.09
C GLY A 392 -21.61 -1.23 -23.09
N ASP A 393 -21.01 -1.61 -21.95
CA ASP A 393 -19.57 -1.86 -21.79
C ASP A 393 -19.33 -3.38 -21.67
N PRO A 394 -18.90 -4.07 -22.74
CA PRO A 394 -18.73 -5.52 -22.72
C PRO A 394 -17.66 -5.99 -21.72
N SER A 395 -16.68 -5.14 -21.41
CA SER A 395 -15.71 -5.46 -20.36
C SER A 395 -16.39 -5.46 -18.98
N LEU A 396 -17.23 -4.47 -18.68
CA LEU A 396 -18.00 -4.41 -17.43
C LEU A 396 -19.01 -5.56 -17.31
N ASP A 397 -19.71 -5.89 -18.41
CA ASP A 397 -20.70 -6.97 -18.44
C ASP A 397 -20.08 -8.33 -18.08
N ALA A 398 -18.82 -8.57 -18.48
CA ALA A 398 -18.06 -9.75 -18.08
C ALA A 398 -17.85 -9.81 -16.55
N PHE A 399 -17.53 -8.69 -15.89
CA PHE A 399 -17.38 -8.67 -14.43
C PHE A 399 -18.72 -8.84 -13.69
N LEU A 400 -19.81 -8.28 -14.23
CA LEU A 400 -21.15 -8.43 -13.67
C LEU A 400 -21.66 -9.87 -13.79
N SER A 401 -21.25 -10.58 -14.84
CA SER A 401 -21.69 -11.95 -15.14
C SER A 401 -20.71 -13.02 -14.65
N LEU A 402 -19.58 -12.63 -14.04
CA LEU A 402 -18.52 -13.55 -13.60
C LEU A 402 -19.06 -14.55 -12.56
N PRO A 403 -19.07 -15.86 -12.83
CA PRO A 403 -19.48 -16.87 -11.86
C PRO A 403 -18.61 -16.81 -10.60
N GLY A 404 -19.23 -16.76 -9.42
CA GLY A 404 -18.52 -16.57 -8.13
C GLY A 404 -18.10 -15.12 -7.83
N GLY A 405 -18.28 -14.19 -8.78
CA GLY A 405 -18.07 -12.75 -8.61
C GLY A 405 -16.72 -12.42 -7.98
N HIS A 406 -16.77 -11.77 -6.82
CA HIS A 406 -15.57 -11.32 -6.09
C HIS A 406 -14.60 -12.45 -5.71
N GLU A 407 -15.07 -13.68 -5.48
CA GLU A 407 -14.20 -14.81 -5.12
C GLU A 407 -13.43 -15.30 -6.35
N ALA A 408 -14.07 -15.32 -7.52
CA ALA A 408 -13.44 -15.72 -8.77
C ALA A 408 -12.30 -14.76 -9.14
N ILE A 409 -12.55 -13.44 -9.17
CA ILE A 409 -11.48 -12.48 -9.46
C ILE A 409 -10.36 -12.51 -8.39
N SER A 410 -10.72 -12.75 -7.12
CA SER A 410 -9.73 -12.81 -6.03
C SER A 410 -8.84 -14.04 -6.11
N SER A 411 -9.29 -15.11 -6.77
CA SER A 411 -8.60 -16.40 -6.86
C SER A 411 -7.81 -16.61 -8.14
N LEU A 412 -7.84 -15.66 -9.09
CA LEU A 412 -7.01 -15.69 -10.29
C LEU A 412 -5.51 -15.70 -9.89
N PRO A 413 -4.77 -16.79 -10.16
CA PRO A 413 -3.46 -17.01 -9.57
C PRO A 413 -2.39 -16.05 -10.09
N TYR A 414 -2.36 -15.79 -11.40
CA TYR A 414 -1.37 -14.90 -11.99
C TYR A 414 -1.67 -13.42 -11.71
N LEU A 415 -2.94 -13.02 -11.66
CA LEU A 415 -3.36 -11.70 -11.18
C LEU A 415 -2.94 -11.49 -9.72
N ASP A 416 -3.14 -12.47 -8.85
CA ASP A 416 -2.68 -12.41 -7.46
C ASP A 416 -1.15 -12.26 -7.41
N ALA A 417 -0.43 -13.06 -8.20
CA ALA A 417 1.02 -13.02 -8.31
C ALA A 417 1.54 -11.67 -8.83
N PHE A 418 0.91 -11.11 -9.87
CA PHE A 418 1.28 -9.83 -10.46
C PHE A 418 1.08 -8.68 -9.48
N VAL A 419 -0.06 -8.65 -8.79
CA VAL A 419 -0.35 -7.65 -7.75
C VAL A 419 0.64 -7.77 -6.59
N ARG A 420 0.94 -8.99 -6.15
CA ARG A 420 1.89 -9.23 -5.05
C ARG A 420 3.29 -8.76 -5.39
N GLU A 421 3.73 -9.02 -6.63
CA GLU A 421 5.04 -8.58 -7.09
C GLU A 421 5.12 -7.05 -7.22
N GLY A 422 4.05 -6.41 -7.69
CA GLY A 422 3.94 -4.95 -7.68
C GLY A 422 4.01 -4.38 -6.27
N LEU A 423 3.29 -4.96 -5.31
CA LEU A 423 3.35 -4.55 -3.89
C LEU A 423 4.73 -4.77 -3.25
N ARG A 424 5.50 -5.76 -3.72
CA ARG A 424 6.88 -5.99 -3.29
C ARG A 424 7.81 -4.92 -3.88
N LEU A 425 7.88 -4.84 -5.20
CA LEU A 425 8.84 -4.00 -5.93
C LEU A 425 8.56 -2.51 -5.76
N PHE A 426 7.27 -2.14 -5.76
CA PHE A 426 6.78 -0.78 -5.60
C PHE A 426 6.05 -0.63 -4.27
N SER A 427 6.79 -0.86 -3.18
CA SER A 427 6.27 -0.77 -1.82
C SER A 427 5.69 0.63 -1.53
N VAL A 428 4.37 0.77 -1.62
CA VAL A 428 3.69 2.07 -1.50
C VAL A 428 3.80 2.69 -0.12
N ALA A 429 4.11 1.92 0.92
CA ALA A 429 4.46 2.41 2.25
C ALA A 429 5.95 2.12 2.54
N PRO A 430 6.90 2.79 1.85
CA PRO A 430 8.30 2.38 1.83
C PRO A 430 8.97 2.49 3.20
N ASN A 431 8.56 3.46 4.02
CA ASN A 431 9.02 3.65 5.39
C ASN A 431 8.55 2.53 6.33
N GLY A 432 7.53 1.76 5.98
CA GLY A 432 7.06 0.63 6.77
C GLY A 432 6.66 0.97 8.21
N ALA A 433 7.19 0.21 9.17
CA ALA A 433 6.82 0.33 10.57
C ALA A 433 7.87 1.08 11.40
N VAL A 434 7.41 2.06 12.16
CA VAL A 434 8.23 2.83 13.09
C VAL A 434 7.67 2.64 14.51
N LYS A 435 8.55 2.33 15.45
CA LYS A 435 8.25 2.16 16.88
C LYS A 435 9.26 2.94 17.70
N ARG A 436 8.90 3.35 18.91
CA ARG A 436 9.81 4.08 19.80
C ARG A 436 9.95 3.35 21.12
N VAL A 437 11.19 3.27 21.63
CA VAL A 437 11.42 2.81 23.01
C VAL A 437 11.05 3.96 23.95
N PRO A 438 10.14 3.77 24.92
CA PRO A 438 9.72 4.83 25.83
C PRO A 438 10.89 5.44 26.60
N GLU A 439 10.99 6.77 26.68
CA GLU A 439 12.14 7.51 27.27
C GLU A 439 12.38 7.23 28.76
N GLY A 440 11.37 6.76 29.50
CA GLY A 440 11.48 6.36 30.91
C GLY A 440 11.31 4.85 31.16
N GLY A 441 11.27 4.05 30.10
CA GLY A 441 11.08 2.60 30.19
C GLY A 441 12.41 1.82 30.29
N PRO A 442 12.36 0.49 30.46
CA PRO A 442 13.54 -0.36 30.28
C PRO A 442 13.97 -0.37 28.81
N PRO A 443 15.26 -0.68 28.51
CA PRO A 443 15.71 -0.94 27.16
C PRO A 443 14.86 -2.02 26.47
N ALA A 444 14.61 -1.85 25.18
CA ALA A 444 13.98 -2.89 24.36
C ALA A 444 15.03 -3.89 23.89
N ARG A 445 14.66 -5.17 23.76
CA ARG A 445 15.57 -6.22 23.28
C ARG A 445 15.19 -6.66 21.87
N ILE A 446 16.11 -6.47 20.92
CA ILE A 446 15.95 -6.91 19.52
C ILE A 446 17.03 -7.94 19.24
N GLY A 447 16.65 -9.22 19.29
CA GLY A 447 17.57 -10.34 19.17
C GLY A 447 18.71 -10.25 20.21
N PRO A 448 19.99 -10.18 19.78
CA PRO A 448 21.13 -10.07 20.69
C PRO A 448 21.43 -8.63 21.14
N TYR A 449 20.65 -7.63 20.71
CA TYR A 449 20.91 -6.22 20.93
C TYR A 449 19.97 -5.61 21.98
N ASP A 450 20.53 -4.79 22.87
CA ASP A 450 19.76 -3.89 23.73
C ASP A 450 19.63 -2.52 23.06
N VAL A 451 18.42 -1.98 23.07
CA VAL A 451 18.09 -0.70 22.45
C VAL A 451 17.62 0.27 23.52
N GLU A 452 18.35 1.37 23.66
CA GLU A 452 18.15 2.36 24.71
C GLU A 452 16.78 3.07 24.61
N PRO A 453 16.20 3.46 25.76
CA PRO A 453 15.09 4.41 25.83
C PRO A 453 15.26 5.63 24.93
N GLY A 454 14.15 6.08 24.32
CA GLY A 454 14.11 7.21 23.38
C GLY A 454 14.53 6.87 21.94
N THR A 455 15.11 5.69 21.71
CA THR A 455 15.53 5.23 20.37
C THR A 455 14.33 4.82 19.52
N THR A 456 14.35 5.20 18.23
CA THR A 456 13.34 4.79 17.26
C THR A 456 13.77 3.48 16.57
N VAL A 457 12.96 2.43 16.67
CA VAL A 457 13.14 1.18 15.92
C VAL A 457 12.37 1.27 14.61
N TRP A 458 13.04 1.05 13.48
CA TRP A 458 12.49 1.28 12.14
C TRP A 458 12.63 0.02 11.27
N VAL A 459 11.51 -0.47 10.75
CA VAL A 459 11.43 -1.56 9.76
C VAL A 459 11.00 -1.00 8.40
N PRO A 460 11.96 -0.65 7.51
CA PRO A 460 11.67 -0.08 6.19
C PRO A 460 11.23 -1.16 5.20
N PHE A 461 9.94 -1.19 4.84
CA PHE A 461 9.39 -2.23 3.96
C PHE A 461 10.06 -2.24 2.59
N TRP A 462 10.41 -1.08 2.04
CA TRP A 462 11.09 -1.02 0.75
C TRP A 462 12.46 -1.71 0.79
N SER A 463 13.28 -1.45 1.82
CA SER A 463 14.57 -2.14 1.96
C SER A 463 14.38 -3.63 2.24
N VAL A 464 13.39 -4.01 3.05
CA VAL A 464 13.08 -5.42 3.33
C VAL A 464 12.68 -6.17 2.06
N HIS A 465 11.86 -5.55 1.20
CA HIS A 465 11.35 -6.14 -0.02
C HIS A 465 12.36 -6.19 -1.17
N LEU A 466 13.40 -5.36 -1.13
CA LEU A 466 14.41 -5.24 -2.19
C LEU A 466 15.82 -5.70 -1.80
N SER A 467 16.02 -6.13 -0.55
CA SER A 467 17.30 -6.64 -0.11
C SER A 467 17.62 -7.99 -0.74
N GLU A 468 18.83 -8.15 -1.25
CA GLU A 468 19.35 -9.42 -1.80
C GLU A 468 19.49 -10.49 -0.70
N ARG A 469 19.57 -10.07 0.57
CA ARG A 469 19.53 -10.95 1.74
C ARG A 469 18.19 -11.65 1.89
N ASN A 470 17.13 -10.97 1.47
CA ASN A 470 15.75 -11.40 1.68
C ASN A 470 15.15 -12.03 0.42
N TRP A 471 15.58 -11.62 -0.77
CA TRP A 471 14.98 -12.01 -2.04
C TRP A 471 16.03 -12.33 -3.09
N GLU A 472 15.83 -13.42 -3.83
CA GLU A 472 16.60 -13.70 -5.04
C GLU A 472 16.12 -12.79 -6.17
N ARG A 473 17.08 -12.16 -6.87
CA ARG A 473 16.84 -11.18 -7.94
C ARG A 473 15.82 -10.11 -7.50
N PRO A 474 16.09 -9.37 -6.41
CA PRO A 474 15.10 -8.50 -5.77
C PRO A 474 14.62 -7.36 -6.65
N LEU A 475 15.43 -6.95 -7.62
CA LEU A 475 15.13 -5.82 -8.50
C LEU A 475 14.43 -6.23 -9.80
N GLU A 476 14.25 -7.54 -10.04
CA GLU A 476 13.47 -8.05 -11.16
C GLU A 476 11.99 -8.13 -10.78
N PHE A 477 11.11 -7.75 -11.71
CA PHE A 477 9.66 -7.95 -11.57
C PHE A 477 9.31 -9.34 -12.08
N GLU A 478 9.16 -10.29 -11.14
CA GLU A 478 8.92 -11.71 -11.44
C GLU A 478 7.66 -12.19 -10.72
N PRO A 479 6.45 -12.03 -11.28
CA PRO A 479 5.22 -12.57 -10.71
C PRO A 479 5.29 -14.08 -10.42
N GLU A 480 6.01 -14.83 -11.25
CA GLU A 480 6.16 -16.29 -11.18
C GLU A 480 6.68 -16.77 -9.83
N ARG A 481 7.41 -15.92 -9.09
CA ARG A 481 7.85 -16.26 -7.74
C ARG A 481 6.70 -16.64 -6.83
N TRP A 482 5.50 -16.11 -7.06
CA TRP A 482 4.33 -16.35 -6.23
C TRP A 482 3.52 -17.58 -6.65
N MET A 483 3.74 -18.11 -7.86
CA MET A 483 2.89 -19.17 -8.46
C MET A 483 3.04 -20.55 -7.81
N ASN A 484 4.13 -20.78 -7.05
CA ASN A 484 4.42 -22.06 -6.37
C ASN A 484 4.75 -21.87 -4.88
N GLN A 485 4.36 -20.74 -4.29
CA GLN A 485 4.68 -20.39 -2.91
C GLN A 485 3.42 -20.32 -2.04
N ASN A 486 3.61 -20.60 -0.75
CA ASN A 486 2.58 -20.37 0.25
C ASN A 486 2.24 -18.87 0.31
N PRO A 487 0.97 -18.48 0.13
CA PRO A 487 0.53 -17.09 0.03
C PRO A 487 0.85 -16.20 1.25
N ARG A 488 1.10 -16.78 2.43
CA ARG A 488 1.38 -16.02 3.66
C ARG A 488 2.86 -15.84 3.96
N THR A 489 3.72 -16.69 3.41
CA THR A 489 5.12 -16.76 3.86
C THR A 489 6.12 -16.61 2.73
N GLY A 490 5.71 -16.75 1.47
CA GLY A 490 6.63 -16.70 0.32
C GLY A 490 7.66 -17.85 0.34
N PHE A 491 7.32 -18.97 0.99
CA PHE A 491 8.10 -20.20 0.94
C PHE A 491 7.47 -21.18 -0.06
N PRO A 492 8.25 -22.03 -0.73
CA PRO A 492 7.71 -23.07 -1.60
C PRO A 492 6.71 -23.93 -0.83
N THR A 493 5.53 -24.14 -1.42
CA THR A 493 4.59 -25.16 -0.95
C THR A 493 5.21 -26.48 -1.39
N THR A 494 5.72 -27.29 -0.46
CA THR A 494 6.53 -28.48 -0.76
C THR A 494 5.91 -29.34 -1.88
N THR A 495 6.56 -29.38 -3.04
CA THR A 495 6.87 -30.57 -3.87
C THR A 495 7.83 -30.13 -4.97
N THR A 496 9.00 -30.75 -5.00
CA THR A 496 10.00 -30.60 -6.06
C THR A 496 9.41 -31.07 -7.38
N THR A 497 9.12 -30.14 -8.28
CA THR A 497 9.18 -30.42 -9.72
C THR A 497 10.17 -29.43 -10.31
N THR A 498 11.33 -29.96 -10.71
CA THR A 498 12.32 -29.25 -11.51
C THR A 498 11.67 -28.88 -12.83
N THR A 499 11.13 -27.66 -12.94
CA THR A 499 10.78 -27.09 -14.23
C THR A 499 12.07 -26.57 -14.85
N THR A 500 12.48 -27.25 -15.92
CA THR A 500 13.60 -26.88 -16.78
C THR A 500 13.48 -25.41 -17.17
N ALA A 501 14.54 -24.64 -16.95
CA ALA A 501 14.64 -23.24 -17.33
C ALA A 501 14.33 -23.05 -18.82
N THR A 502 13.14 -22.54 -19.12
CA THR A 502 12.80 -22.07 -20.46
C THR A 502 13.39 -20.68 -20.67
N SER A 503 14.30 -20.63 -21.64
CA SER A 503 14.62 -19.49 -22.52
C SER A 503 14.90 -18.12 -21.87
N ARG A 504 16.19 -17.79 -21.77
CA ARG A 504 16.67 -16.42 -21.58
C ARG A 504 16.27 -15.54 -22.78
N CYS A 505 15.55 -14.45 -22.51
CA CYS A 505 15.35 -13.33 -23.43
C CYS A 505 15.97 -12.05 -22.81
N PRO A 506 16.59 -11.13 -23.57
CA PRO A 506 17.44 -10.09 -23.02
C PRO A 506 16.66 -8.84 -22.59
N VAL A 507 16.24 -8.76 -21.32
CA VAL A 507 15.71 -7.53 -20.71
C VAL A 507 16.86 -6.77 -20.02
N PHE A 508 17.65 -6.01 -20.78
CA PHE A 508 18.72 -5.18 -20.20
C PHE A 508 18.29 -3.74 -19.88
N ALA A 509 17.16 -3.27 -20.42
CA ALA A 509 16.73 -1.88 -20.24
C ALA A 509 15.98 -1.63 -18.91
N ALA A 510 14.98 -2.45 -18.56
CA ALA A 510 14.17 -2.22 -17.34
C ALA A 510 14.91 -2.66 -16.06
N VAL A 511 15.59 -3.82 -16.09
CA VAL A 511 16.46 -4.27 -14.99
C VAL A 511 17.66 -3.34 -14.85
N GLY A 512 18.28 -2.94 -15.96
CA GLY A 512 19.36 -1.95 -15.96
C GLY A 512 18.90 -0.58 -15.46
N ALA A 513 17.68 -0.15 -15.79
CA ALA A 513 17.09 1.09 -15.31
C ALA A 513 16.71 1.05 -13.83
N PHE A 514 16.15 -0.05 -13.33
CA PHE A 514 15.85 -0.20 -11.90
C PHE A 514 17.15 -0.33 -11.11
N ARG A 515 18.12 -1.10 -11.62
CA ARG A 515 19.46 -1.20 -11.04
C ARG A 515 20.17 0.14 -11.05
N ALA A 516 20.12 0.90 -12.15
CA ALA A 516 20.66 2.27 -12.22
C ALA A 516 19.88 3.23 -11.32
N ALA A 517 18.57 3.09 -11.16
CA ALA A 517 17.81 3.87 -10.19
C ALA A 517 18.15 3.45 -8.74
N ALA A 518 18.47 2.18 -8.50
CA ALA A 518 18.88 1.62 -7.20
C ALA A 518 20.37 1.83 -6.88
N GLU A 519 21.25 2.04 -7.87
CA GLU A 519 22.71 2.14 -7.74
C GLU A 519 23.26 3.52 -8.15
N GLY A 520 22.58 4.25 -9.04
CA GLY A 520 23.05 5.52 -9.62
C GLY A 520 22.79 6.77 -8.78
N GLY A 521 23.85 7.55 -8.56
CA GLY A 521 23.85 8.86 -7.90
C GLY A 521 24.90 8.94 -6.80
N ASP A 522 26.07 9.49 -7.14
CA ASP A 522 27.18 9.90 -6.28
C ASP A 522 28.04 8.77 -5.65
N ASP A 523 28.95 8.22 -6.45
CA ASP A 523 30.41 8.26 -6.16
C ASP A 523 31.14 7.37 -7.19
N ALA A 524 31.96 8.03 -8.02
CA ALA A 524 33.00 7.35 -8.78
C ALA A 524 34.11 6.91 -7.81
N ALA A 525 34.66 5.72 -8.05
CA ALA A 525 35.81 5.08 -7.40
C ALA A 525 35.52 4.30 -6.10
N PHE A 526 35.28 3.00 -6.23
CA PHE A 526 36.01 1.99 -5.44
C PHE A 526 35.88 0.60 -6.09
N SER A 527 36.94 0.17 -6.80
CA SER A 527 37.06 -1.21 -7.27
C SER A 527 37.65 -2.08 -6.16
N VAL A 528 36.87 -3.01 -5.61
CA VAL A 528 37.41 -4.13 -4.81
C VAL A 528 37.29 -5.39 -5.64
N GLY A 529 38.42 -5.84 -6.18
CA GLY A 529 38.53 -7.09 -6.90
C GLY A 529 38.18 -8.28 -6.00
N ARG A 530 37.36 -9.19 -6.53
CA ARG A 530 37.17 -10.53 -5.96
C ARG A 530 37.61 -11.56 -6.99
N ASN A 531 38.81 -12.10 -6.76
CA ASN A 531 39.18 -13.44 -7.23
C ASN A 531 38.47 -14.47 -6.36
N ALA A 532 37.73 -15.39 -6.95
CA ALA A 532 37.48 -16.68 -6.33
C ALA A 532 37.20 -17.74 -7.40
N SER A 533 38.16 -18.64 -7.48
CA SER A 533 38.23 -19.90 -8.22
C SER A 533 37.06 -20.84 -7.95
N SER A 534 36.59 -21.46 -9.02
CA SER A 534 35.68 -22.60 -9.05
C SER A 534 36.27 -23.83 -8.37
N SER A 535 35.48 -24.50 -7.53
CA SER A 535 35.61 -25.95 -7.34
C SER A 535 34.23 -26.57 -7.15
N SER A 536 33.96 -27.53 -8.03
CA SER A 536 32.79 -28.39 -8.08
C SER A 536 32.97 -29.57 -7.13
N SER A 537 31.89 -30.00 -6.48
CA SER A 537 31.82 -31.37 -5.98
C SER A 537 30.40 -31.90 -6.01
N SER A 538 30.34 -33.08 -6.60
CA SER A 538 29.24 -33.95 -6.97
C SER A 538 28.33 -34.42 -5.83
N SER A 539 27.10 -34.66 -6.25
CA SER A 539 26.02 -35.37 -5.58
C SER A 539 26.37 -36.81 -5.19
N SER A 540 25.74 -37.28 -4.11
CA SER A 540 25.36 -38.69 -3.99
C SER A 540 24.04 -38.81 -3.22
N SER A 541 23.17 -39.61 -3.79
CA SER A 541 21.78 -39.89 -3.44
C SER A 541 21.67 -41.08 -2.49
N SER A 542 20.73 -41.03 -1.56
CA SER A 542 20.18 -42.23 -0.92
C SER A 542 18.69 -42.08 -0.66
N SER A 543 17.93 -42.89 -1.38
CA SER A 543 16.50 -43.12 -1.29
C SER A 543 16.12 -43.97 -0.08
N SER A 544 15.01 -43.67 0.60
CA SER A 544 14.11 -44.71 1.11
C SER A 544 12.77 -44.16 1.65
N SER A 545 11.71 -44.68 1.03
CA SER A 545 10.43 -45.15 1.60
C SER A 545 9.46 -44.20 2.30
N SER A 546 8.34 -44.05 1.59
CA SER A 546 7.02 -43.58 1.96
C SER A 546 6.43 -44.23 3.21
N GLY A 547 5.69 -43.44 3.99
CA GLY A 547 4.78 -43.88 5.04
C GLY A 547 3.75 -42.79 5.30
N ASN A 548 2.63 -42.85 4.59
CA ASN A 548 1.53 -41.91 4.70
C ASN A 548 0.53 -42.46 5.73
N SER A 549 0.36 -41.77 6.86
CA SER A 549 -0.68 -42.09 7.83
C SER A 549 -1.29 -40.80 8.38
N SER A 550 -2.47 -40.50 7.84
CA SER A 550 -3.37 -39.43 8.25
C SER A 550 -3.99 -39.77 9.61
N SER A 551 -3.71 -38.98 10.64
CA SER A 551 -4.48 -39.00 11.88
C SER A 551 -4.78 -37.58 12.33
N ASN A 552 -6.07 -37.24 12.28
CA ASN A 552 -6.66 -36.09 12.96
C ASN A 552 -6.41 -36.22 14.47
N SER A 553 -5.74 -35.25 15.07
CA SER A 553 -5.78 -35.06 16.52
C SER A 553 -5.82 -33.57 16.85
N SER A 554 -6.97 -33.16 17.38
CA SER A 554 -7.17 -32.00 18.25
C SER A 554 -5.99 -31.79 19.20
N ASN A 555 -5.43 -30.57 19.26
CA ASN A 555 -4.49 -30.21 20.30
C ASN A 555 -4.75 -28.81 20.86
N SER A 556 -5.53 -28.79 21.93
CA SER A 556 -5.46 -27.78 22.99
C SER A 556 -4.08 -27.88 23.65
N GLY A 557 -3.19 -26.94 23.34
CA GLY A 557 -1.85 -26.89 23.91
C GLY A 557 -1.27 -25.48 23.82
N SER A 558 -1.16 -24.82 24.95
CA SER A 558 -0.39 -23.60 25.16
C SER A 558 1.08 -23.82 24.79
N GLY A 559 1.50 -23.29 23.65
CA GLY A 559 2.89 -23.26 23.23
C GLY A 559 3.11 -22.03 22.35
N LEU A 560 4.19 -21.29 22.61
CA LEU A 560 4.62 -20.16 21.79
C LEU A 560 4.78 -20.64 20.34
N SER A 561 3.77 -20.38 19.50
CA SER A 561 3.90 -20.50 18.05
C SER A 561 4.98 -19.50 17.62
N SER A 562 6.15 -20.00 17.23
CA SER A 562 7.16 -19.21 16.56
C SER A 562 6.55 -18.66 15.27
N SER A 563 6.07 -17.42 15.28
CA SER A 563 5.60 -16.76 14.06
C SER A 563 6.75 -16.77 13.07
N LYS A 564 6.64 -17.53 11.98
CA LYS A 564 7.63 -17.53 10.91
C LYS A 564 7.85 -16.07 10.48
N ALA A 565 9.10 -15.63 10.50
CA ALA A 565 9.48 -14.31 10.03
C ALA A 565 9.02 -14.12 8.57
N THR A 566 8.09 -13.20 8.35
CA THR A 566 7.58 -12.89 7.02
C THR A 566 8.46 -11.81 6.39
N ARG A 567 9.09 -12.09 5.24
CA ARG A 567 9.86 -11.11 4.44
C ARG A 567 9.00 -10.27 3.48
N TYR A 568 7.71 -10.59 3.39
CA TYR A 568 6.71 -9.92 2.54
C TYR A 568 5.60 -9.30 3.39
N MET A 569 5.61 -7.98 3.55
CA MET A 569 4.70 -7.27 4.44
C MET A 569 4.16 -5.96 3.86
N PRO A 570 3.57 -5.97 2.65
CA PRO A 570 2.96 -4.77 2.08
C PRO A 570 1.81 -4.22 2.93
N PHE A 571 1.19 -5.08 3.76
CA PHE A 571 0.11 -4.73 4.67
C PHE A 571 0.55 -4.73 6.14
N SER A 572 1.87 -4.64 6.42
CA SER A 572 2.46 -4.88 7.74
C SER A 572 2.13 -6.30 8.27
N ASP A 573 2.61 -6.63 9.46
CA ASP A 573 2.28 -7.87 10.17
C ASP A 573 1.91 -7.59 11.63
N GLY A 574 1.44 -8.60 12.35
CA GLY A 574 1.10 -8.57 13.77
C GLY A 574 -0.24 -7.89 14.09
N SER A 575 -0.42 -7.47 15.35
CA SER A 575 -1.67 -6.83 15.82
C SER A 575 -1.97 -5.50 15.12
N ARG A 576 -0.97 -4.89 14.48
CA ARG A 576 -1.06 -3.61 13.76
C ARG A 576 -1.01 -3.78 12.25
N ASN A 577 -1.32 -4.97 11.71
CA ASN A 577 -1.49 -5.17 10.27
C ASN A 577 -2.69 -4.36 9.74
N CYS A 578 -2.70 -4.11 8.43
CA CYS A 578 -3.72 -3.31 7.75
C CYS A 578 -5.12 -3.93 7.90
N VAL A 579 -6.07 -3.15 8.43
CA VAL A 579 -7.49 -3.55 8.53
C VAL A 579 -8.18 -3.62 7.18
N GLY A 580 -7.76 -2.77 6.23
CA GLY A 580 -8.35 -2.68 4.90
C GLY A 580 -7.73 -3.60 3.86
N GLN A 581 -6.82 -4.50 4.23
CA GLN A 581 -6.03 -5.30 3.26
C GLN A 581 -6.91 -6.08 2.27
N HIS A 582 -8.04 -6.64 2.73
CA HIS A 582 -8.90 -7.46 1.88
C HIS A 582 -9.71 -6.60 0.91
N LEU A 583 -10.28 -5.51 1.40
CA LEU A 583 -11.02 -4.55 0.57
C LEU A 583 -10.09 -3.87 -0.45
N GLY A 584 -8.91 -3.42 -0.02
CA GLY A 584 -7.92 -2.80 -0.90
C GLY A 584 -7.44 -3.77 -1.99
N MET A 585 -7.14 -5.03 -1.65
CA MET A 585 -6.79 -6.05 -2.65
C MET A 585 -7.91 -6.30 -3.66
N LEU A 586 -9.17 -6.33 -3.21
CA LEU A 586 -10.32 -6.47 -4.12
C LEU A 586 -10.42 -5.26 -5.06
N GLN A 587 -10.35 -4.04 -4.53
CA GLN A 587 -10.36 -2.81 -5.32
C GLN A 587 -9.24 -2.80 -6.37
N ILE A 588 -8.01 -3.10 -5.97
CA ILE A 588 -6.84 -3.16 -6.87
C ILE A 588 -7.07 -4.18 -7.98
N LYS A 589 -7.48 -5.41 -7.64
CA LYS A 589 -7.68 -6.49 -8.61
C LYS A 589 -8.79 -6.17 -9.62
N VAL A 590 -9.92 -5.64 -9.14
CA VAL A 590 -11.05 -5.28 -10.01
C VAL A 590 -10.67 -4.15 -10.95
N VAL A 591 -10.10 -3.05 -10.44
CA VAL A 591 -9.74 -1.89 -11.26
C VAL A 591 -8.63 -2.24 -12.25
N LEU A 592 -7.58 -2.95 -11.81
CA LEU A 592 -6.49 -3.37 -12.70
C LEU A 592 -7.02 -4.27 -13.82
N SER A 593 -7.80 -5.30 -13.47
CA SER A 593 -8.34 -6.24 -14.46
C SER A 593 -9.26 -5.53 -15.44
N TYR A 594 -10.15 -4.66 -14.97
CA TYR A 594 -11.03 -3.88 -15.83
C TYR A 594 -10.24 -2.99 -16.81
N LEU A 595 -9.23 -2.26 -16.32
CA LEU A 595 -8.41 -1.40 -17.17
C LEU A 595 -7.64 -2.21 -18.22
N VAL A 596 -7.11 -3.38 -17.84
CA VAL A 596 -6.43 -4.30 -18.79
C VAL A 596 -7.43 -4.87 -19.80
N SER A 597 -8.63 -5.25 -19.38
CA SER A 597 -9.66 -5.79 -20.26
C SER A 597 -10.17 -4.79 -21.28
N ARG A 598 -10.30 -3.52 -20.90
CA ARG A 598 -10.91 -2.48 -21.75
C ARG A 598 -9.88 -1.68 -22.55
N PHE A 599 -8.67 -1.51 -22.01
CA PHE A 599 -7.65 -0.64 -22.58
C PHE A 599 -6.30 -1.34 -22.72
N ARG A 600 -5.53 -0.90 -23.72
CA ARG A 600 -4.07 -1.05 -23.73
C ARG A 600 -3.47 0.16 -23.03
N VAL A 601 -2.65 -0.09 -22.02
CA VAL A 601 -2.08 0.94 -21.16
C VAL A 601 -0.60 1.10 -21.48
N ARG A 602 -0.15 2.33 -21.74
CA ARG A 602 1.25 2.64 -22.06
C ARG A 602 1.72 3.85 -21.27
N LEU A 603 3.00 3.87 -20.90
CA LEU A 603 3.63 5.06 -20.36
C LEU A 603 3.75 6.12 -21.47
N ASP A 604 3.43 7.38 -21.17
CA ASP A 604 3.75 8.48 -22.07
C ASP A 604 5.26 8.76 -22.00
N GLU A 605 6.04 8.06 -22.83
CA GLU A 605 7.49 8.14 -22.80
C GLU A 605 8.01 9.54 -23.15
N GLN A 606 7.27 10.34 -23.92
CA GLN A 606 7.67 11.70 -24.25
C GLN A 606 7.63 12.60 -23.01
N ARG A 607 6.56 12.52 -22.22
CA ARG A 607 6.43 13.31 -20.99
C ARG A 607 7.22 12.72 -19.82
N MET A 608 7.32 11.40 -19.75
CA MET A 608 7.95 10.70 -18.62
C MET A 608 9.46 10.51 -18.80
N GLY A 609 9.95 10.53 -20.03
CA GLY A 609 11.33 10.21 -20.38
C GLY A 609 11.66 8.72 -20.26
N GLY A 610 10.65 7.87 -20.44
CA GLY A 610 10.76 6.41 -20.36
C GLY A 610 10.79 5.84 -18.93
N VAL A 611 10.99 4.52 -18.86
CA VAL A 611 10.98 3.73 -17.60
C VAL A 611 12.05 4.22 -16.61
N ALA A 612 13.29 4.39 -17.05
CA ALA A 612 14.41 4.78 -16.18
C ALA A 612 14.18 6.12 -15.49
N ARG A 613 13.85 7.16 -16.26
CA ARG A 613 13.60 8.50 -15.73
C ARG A 613 12.38 8.55 -14.82
N THR A 614 11.38 7.70 -15.08
CA THR A 614 10.21 7.56 -14.19
C THR A 614 10.62 7.02 -12.82
N LEU A 615 11.47 5.99 -12.79
CA LEU A 615 12.00 5.42 -11.54
C LEU A 615 12.92 6.41 -10.79
N GLU A 616 13.74 7.18 -11.50
CA GLU A 616 14.59 8.23 -10.89
C GLU A 616 13.78 9.37 -10.24
N ARG A 617 12.56 9.59 -10.71
CA ARG A 617 11.62 10.59 -10.17
C ARG A 617 10.83 10.06 -8.97
N GLN A 618 11.11 8.85 -8.48
CA GLN A 618 10.47 8.34 -7.27
C GLN A 618 10.70 9.26 -6.08
N ARG A 619 9.63 9.49 -5.32
CA ARG A 619 9.65 10.26 -4.08
C ARG A 619 8.77 9.59 -3.02
N VAL A 620 9.05 9.90 -1.77
CA VAL A 620 8.22 9.48 -0.63
C VAL A 620 7.62 10.72 0.02
N ASN A 621 6.29 10.84 -0.08
CA ASN A 621 5.51 11.71 0.79
C ASN A 621 5.09 10.89 2.02
N LEU A 622 3.82 10.48 2.10
CA LEU A 622 3.43 9.33 2.92
C LEU A 622 3.69 8.03 2.14
N THR A 623 3.28 8.02 0.87
CA THR A 623 3.38 6.87 -0.01
C THR A 623 4.44 7.05 -1.11
N LEU A 624 4.77 5.96 -1.81
CA LEU A 624 5.68 5.95 -2.96
C LEU A 624 4.99 6.51 -4.20
N GLU A 625 5.52 7.60 -4.74
CA GLU A 625 4.97 8.32 -5.89
C GLU A 625 6.04 8.69 -6.91
N VAL A 626 5.62 9.26 -8.04
CA VAL A 626 6.49 9.89 -9.03
C VAL A 626 6.34 11.40 -8.94
N ALA A 627 7.45 12.12 -8.74
CA ALA A 627 7.47 13.57 -8.74
C ALA A 627 6.97 14.11 -10.08
N GLY A 628 5.95 14.98 -10.08
CA GLY A 628 5.30 15.53 -11.28
C GLY A 628 4.25 14.62 -11.92
N GLY A 629 3.81 13.59 -11.19
CA GLY A 629 2.75 12.67 -11.62
C GLY A 629 3.24 11.58 -12.57
N MET A 630 2.43 10.55 -12.73
CA MET A 630 2.65 9.49 -13.71
C MET A 630 1.69 9.67 -14.89
N TRP A 631 2.24 9.85 -16.08
CA TRP A 631 1.47 10.14 -17.28
C TRP A 631 1.41 8.93 -18.20
N MET A 632 0.19 8.54 -18.59
CA MET A 632 -0.07 7.31 -19.35
C MET A 632 -1.09 7.54 -20.46
N LEU A 633 -0.96 6.73 -21.51
CA LEU A 633 -1.89 6.62 -22.64
C LEU A 633 -2.79 5.40 -22.41
N LEU A 634 -4.10 5.58 -22.53
CA LEU A 634 -5.09 4.50 -22.43
C LEU A 634 -5.82 4.40 -23.78
N GLU A 635 -5.57 3.32 -24.52
CA GLU A 635 -6.14 3.08 -25.84
C GLU A 635 -7.25 2.02 -25.75
N PRO A 636 -8.50 2.32 -26.14
CA PRO A 636 -9.56 1.31 -26.17
C PRO A 636 -9.17 0.12 -27.06
N ARG A 637 -9.42 -1.11 -26.59
CA ARG A 637 -9.07 -2.32 -27.37
C ARG A 637 -9.85 -2.45 -28.69
N SER A 638 -11.08 -1.92 -28.78
CA SER A 638 -11.91 -1.93 -30.00
C SER A 638 -11.39 -1.06 -31.15
N ARG A 639 -10.33 -0.28 -30.95
CA ARG A 639 -9.73 0.58 -32.00
C ARG A 639 -8.49 -0.03 -32.65
N TRP A 640 -8.16 -1.27 -32.32
CA TRP A 640 -6.95 -1.95 -32.80
C TRP A 640 -7.30 -2.94 -33.91
N GLY A 641 -7.52 -2.41 -35.12
CA GLY A 641 -7.63 -3.20 -36.36
C GLY A 641 -6.27 -3.55 -36.96
#